data_AF-H2MVZ8-F1
#
_entry.id   AF-H2MVZ8-F1
#
_cell.length_a   1.000
_cell.length_b   1.000
_cell.length_c   1.000
_cell.angle_alpha   90.00
_cell.angle_beta   90.00
_cell.angle_gamma   90.00
#
_symmetry.space_group_name_H-M   'P 1'
#
loop_
_entity.id
_entity.type
_entity.pdbx_description
1 polymer ?
#
loop_
_entity_poly.entity_id
_entity_poly.type
_entity_poly.pdbx_seq_one_letter_code
_entity_poly.pdbx_strand_id
1 'polypeptide(L)'
;MARQRFLFLLFLVTLGHAQFQPGGRLKPRLQRDRRNIRPNIILVLTDDQDLELGSMQAMNKTRRIMEEGGTSFSNAFVTTPMCCPSRSSMLTGKYVHNHNTYTNNENCSSLSWQRQHEPRTFAVYLNNTGYRTAFFGKYLNEYNGSYVPNGWREWLGLVKNSRFYNYTLSRNGVREKHGARYPEDYLTDLITEESVRYFRSSKRVYPHRPVLMVLSHAAPHGPEDSAPQYSEAFPNASHHITPSYNYAPNLDKHWIMRYTGPMKPIHMEFTNVLQRKRLQTLLSVDDSMEKLYNMLTETGELENTYIIYTSDHGYHIGQFGLVKGKSMPYEFDIRVPFYIRGPNVEQGGINPHMVLNIDLAPTILDIAGLDTPPDMDGRSILSLLDTDKPANRFQLNKVPKIWRDSFLVERGKLLHQQVEGKEVSQENFLPKHQRVKDLCQRAEYQTPCQQTGQKWQCVEDATGKLRLFKCKSEGTRTFQRDTVSRQRPLSVKSRLYHPKLDMCDCDFGDLPLLNLRRFNQKPFLSKKKFKTQKSYARNRFSRSLPGANSYPGNSSLGESLRSSHQTGEELEEDFSGMGAPPSTAFPSSSIKVTHRCAILSNATVKCDTGVYQSLQAWKDHKLHIDHEIETLQTKIKNLREVRGHLKKVRPLECDCNKYLFKSKLKNKLKFRGEGGFHPFRKSRARDKKAWLQKEQKRRKKMRKIIKRIKNNDTCSMPGLTCFTHDNQHWHTPPFWTLGPFCACTSANNNTYWCLRTINETHNFLFCEFATGFLEFFDLSTDPYQLINAVGSLDRTVLNQLHVQLMELRGCRGHKQCNPRTRSVELAGGRAHGSFDNYRLFERRKWPKVKRPSSSRTLGPIWDGWKG
;
A
#
# COMPACT_ATOMS: atom_id res chain seq x y z
N MET A 1 46.16 -60.46 -41.00
CA MET A 1 46.63 -61.45 -39.99
C MET A 1 46.47 -60.84 -38.60
N ALA A 2 46.26 -61.65 -37.56
CA ALA A 2 46.15 -61.25 -36.13
C ALA A 2 44.98 -60.27 -35.78
N ARG A 3 44.29 -60.28 -34.63
CA ARG A 3 44.61 -60.56 -33.20
C ARG A 3 45.47 -59.46 -32.54
N GLN A 4 45.17 -58.93 -31.34
CA GLN A 4 44.03 -59.18 -30.43
C GLN A 4 43.71 -57.96 -29.53
N ARG A 5 42.63 -58.09 -28.72
CA ARG A 5 42.12 -57.11 -27.74
C ARG A 5 43.04 -56.93 -26.52
N PHE A 6 42.81 -55.82 -25.80
CA PHE A 6 42.74 -55.58 -24.33
C PHE A 6 43.49 -54.29 -23.95
N LEU A 7 43.24 -53.54 -22.86
CA LEU A 7 42.04 -53.11 -22.10
C LEU A 7 42.60 -52.28 -20.90
N PHE A 8 42.01 -51.12 -20.60
CA PHE A 8 41.92 -50.50 -19.24
C PHE A 8 43.14 -49.89 -18.49
N LEU A 9 42.97 -48.58 -18.21
CA LEU A 9 43.04 -47.87 -16.89
C LEU A 9 44.36 -47.38 -16.25
N LEU A 10 44.24 -46.15 -15.69
CA LEU A 10 44.87 -45.56 -14.48
C LEU A 10 46.42 -45.45 -14.45
N PHE A 11 47.03 -44.29 -14.18
CA PHE A 11 46.85 -43.43 -12.99
C PHE A 11 47.18 -41.92 -13.24
N LEU A 12 46.96 -41.08 -12.20
CA LEU A 12 47.33 -39.66 -11.95
C LEU A 12 48.59 -39.10 -12.68
N VAL A 13 48.74 -37.79 -12.97
CA VAL A 13 48.79 -36.62 -12.04
C VAL A 13 48.36 -35.27 -12.72
N THR A 14 48.15 -34.24 -11.89
CA THR A 14 47.83 -32.81 -12.13
C THR A 14 48.74 -32.06 -13.15
N LEU A 15 48.53 -30.80 -13.58
CA LEU A 15 47.83 -29.64 -12.98
C LEU A 15 47.50 -28.57 -14.05
N GLY A 16 46.42 -27.80 -13.91
CA GLY A 16 46.14 -26.64 -14.79
C GLY A 16 44.85 -25.88 -14.41
N HIS A 17 44.96 -24.73 -13.75
CA HIS A 17 43.81 -23.93 -13.31
C HIS A 17 43.41 -22.86 -14.32
N ALA A 18 42.10 -22.82 -14.66
CA ALA A 18 41.42 -21.65 -15.19
C ALA A 18 40.09 -21.46 -14.44
N GLN A 19 39.95 -20.38 -13.69
CA GLN A 19 38.77 -20.14 -12.85
C GLN A 19 37.59 -19.58 -13.66
N PHE A 20 36.71 -20.46 -14.13
CA PHE A 20 35.33 -20.10 -14.49
C PHE A 20 34.39 -20.42 -13.33
N GLN A 21 33.60 -19.45 -12.86
CA GLN A 21 32.53 -19.70 -11.88
C GLN A 21 31.34 -20.38 -12.57
N PRO A 22 30.98 -21.63 -12.21
CA PRO A 22 29.75 -22.23 -12.69
C PRO A 22 28.57 -21.77 -11.82
N GLY A 23 27.62 -21.05 -12.41
CA GLY A 23 26.36 -20.73 -11.74
C GLY A 23 25.65 -22.00 -11.28
N GLY A 24 25.18 -22.03 -10.03
CA GLY A 24 24.66 -23.23 -9.38
C GLY A 24 23.50 -23.87 -10.13
N ARG A 25 23.74 -24.98 -10.82
CA ARG A 25 22.68 -25.83 -11.38
C ARG A 25 21.97 -26.55 -10.24
N LEU A 26 20.73 -26.16 -9.97
CA LEU A 26 19.80 -26.92 -9.15
C LEU A 26 19.73 -28.35 -9.70
N LYS A 27 19.96 -29.36 -8.85
CA LYS A 27 19.94 -30.77 -9.25
C LYS A 27 18.52 -31.31 -9.08
N PRO A 28 17.90 -31.94 -10.10
CA PRO A 28 16.64 -32.63 -9.90
C PRO A 28 16.85 -33.82 -8.95
N ARG A 29 15.92 -34.04 -8.02
CA ARG A 29 15.94 -35.23 -7.17
C ARG A 29 15.48 -36.46 -7.98
N LEU A 30 16.14 -37.58 -7.79
CA LEU A 30 15.71 -38.87 -8.34
C LEU A 30 14.50 -39.38 -7.55
N GLN A 31 13.31 -39.18 -8.10
CA GLN A 31 12.08 -39.76 -7.57
C GLN A 31 12.09 -41.28 -7.81
N ARG A 32 11.75 -42.08 -6.79
CA ARG A 32 11.70 -43.54 -6.90
C ARG A 32 10.38 -44.02 -7.51
N ASP A 33 10.50 -45.13 -8.24
CA ASP A 33 9.44 -45.99 -8.78
C ASP A 33 8.55 -45.48 -9.93
N ARG A 34 8.94 -45.92 -11.13
CA ARG A 34 8.06 -46.40 -12.22
C ARG A 34 6.94 -45.48 -12.75
N ARG A 35 7.26 -44.21 -13.01
CA ARG A 35 6.98 -43.54 -14.30
C ARG A 35 7.89 -42.31 -14.44
N ASN A 36 8.75 -42.27 -15.46
CA ASN A 36 9.71 -41.18 -15.71
C ASN A 36 9.06 -39.89 -16.30
N ILE A 37 7.77 -39.67 -16.04
CA ILE A 37 6.98 -38.58 -16.59
C ILE A 37 6.71 -37.61 -15.45
N ARG A 38 7.22 -36.38 -15.55
CA ARG A 38 6.83 -35.31 -14.61
C ARG A 38 5.37 -34.94 -14.86
N PRO A 39 4.59 -34.61 -13.82
CA PRO A 39 3.18 -34.26 -13.97
C PRO A 39 2.99 -32.90 -14.64
N ASN A 40 1.84 -32.71 -15.25
CA ASN A 40 1.37 -31.38 -15.65
C ASN A 40 0.89 -30.60 -14.42
N ILE A 41 0.83 -29.27 -14.55
CA ILE A 41 0.38 -28.36 -13.50
C ILE A 41 -0.56 -27.33 -14.13
N ILE A 42 -1.79 -27.25 -13.64
CA ILE A 42 -2.77 -26.23 -14.00
C ILE A 42 -3.10 -25.44 -12.72
N LEU A 43 -2.76 -24.15 -12.71
CA LEU A 43 -3.17 -23.21 -11.67
C LEU A 43 -4.34 -22.37 -12.19
N VAL A 44 -5.51 -22.54 -11.60
CA VAL A 44 -6.69 -21.70 -11.83
C VAL A 44 -6.77 -20.66 -10.72
N LEU A 45 -6.87 -19.40 -11.13
CA LEU A 45 -6.79 -18.24 -10.26
C LEU A 45 -7.94 -17.28 -10.55
N THR A 46 -8.76 -17.00 -9.55
CA THR A 46 -9.77 -15.93 -9.58
C THR A 46 -9.20 -14.59 -9.10
N ASP A 47 -10.02 -13.54 -9.16
CA ASP A 47 -9.63 -12.16 -8.85
C ASP A 47 -10.69 -11.51 -7.98
N ASP A 48 -10.35 -11.13 -6.74
CA ASP A 48 -11.30 -10.65 -5.73
C ASP A 48 -12.36 -11.69 -5.27
N GLN A 49 -12.05 -12.99 -5.16
CA GLN A 49 -13.01 -14.02 -4.70
C GLN A 49 -12.89 -14.27 -3.19
N ASP A 50 -13.97 -14.00 -2.45
CA ASP A 50 -14.12 -14.34 -1.05
C ASP A 50 -14.28 -15.86 -0.81
N LEU A 51 -14.06 -16.28 0.45
CA LEU A 51 -14.56 -17.56 0.96
C LEU A 51 -15.83 -17.37 1.83
N GLU A 52 -15.89 -16.28 2.59
CA GLU A 52 -16.88 -16.06 3.66
C GLU A 52 -18.26 -15.55 3.19
N LEU A 53 -18.39 -14.97 1.99
CA LEU A 53 -19.64 -14.27 1.57
C LEU A 53 -20.53 -15.10 0.64
N GLY A 54 -20.19 -16.37 0.41
CA GLY A 54 -20.96 -17.30 -0.41
C GLY A 54 -20.41 -17.59 -1.81
N SER A 55 -19.21 -17.09 -2.16
CA SER A 55 -18.67 -17.24 -3.53
C SER A 55 -18.46 -18.69 -3.99
N MET A 56 -18.02 -19.61 -3.11
CA MET A 56 -17.85 -21.02 -3.51
C MET A 56 -19.19 -21.79 -3.60
N GLN A 57 -20.20 -21.35 -2.87
CA GLN A 57 -21.54 -21.95 -2.84
C GLN A 57 -22.31 -21.72 -4.15
N ALA A 58 -21.87 -20.77 -4.98
CA ALA A 58 -22.35 -20.58 -6.35
C ALA A 58 -21.68 -21.52 -7.37
N MET A 59 -20.54 -22.15 -7.02
CA MET A 59 -19.65 -22.85 -7.95
C MET A 59 -19.73 -24.38 -7.77
N ASN A 60 -20.92 -24.93 -8.00
CA ASN A 60 -21.23 -26.32 -7.72
C ASN A 60 -20.41 -27.32 -8.56
N LYS A 61 -20.10 -27.01 -9.83
CA LYS A 61 -19.28 -27.89 -10.69
C LYS A 61 -17.85 -27.96 -10.19
N THR A 62 -17.28 -26.81 -9.84
CA THR A 62 -15.92 -26.66 -9.29
C THR A 62 -15.80 -27.37 -7.95
N ARG A 63 -16.76 -27.17 -7.04
CA ARG A 63 -16.79 -27.87 -5.76
C ARG A 63 -16.85 -29.38 -5.97
N ARG A 64 -17.78 -29.90 -6.76
CA ARG A 64 -17.84 -31.33 -7.13
C ARG A 64 -16.49 -31.85 -7.67
N ILE A 65 -15.90 -31.17 -8.66
CA ILE A 65 -14.64 -31.59 -9.31
C ILE A 65 -13.43 -31.56 -8.35
N MET A 66 -13.37 -30.60 -7.44
CA MET A 66 -12.19 -30.32 -6.60
C MET A 66 -12.28 -30.86 -5.17
N GLU A 67 -13.48 -30.99 -4.61
CA GLU A 67 -13.73 -31.58 -3.28
C GLU A 67 -13.82 -33.10 -3.38
N GLU A 68 -14.68 -33.66 -4.23
CA GLU A 68 -14.92 -35.11 -4.28
C GLU A 68 -13.69 -35.90 -4.76
N GLY A 69 -12.89 -35.33 -5.65
CA GLY A 69 -11.69 -35.95 -6.22
C GLY A 69 -10.38 -35.27 -5.85
N GLY A 70 -10.36 -34.44 -4.80
CA GLY A 70 -9.16 -33.73 -4.35
C GLY A 70 -9.20 -33.41 -2.86
N THR A 71 -8.22 -32.60 -2.43
CA THR A 71 -8.10 -32.11 -1.05
C THR A 71 -8.38 -30.61 -1.02
N SER A 72 -9.30 -30.21 -0.14
CA SER A 72 -9.55 -28.81 0.24
C SER A 72 -8.69 -28.41 1.42
N PHE A 73 -8.28 -27.14 1.49
CA PHE A 73 -7.62 -26.57 2.68
C PHE A 73 -8.55 -25.57 3.36
N SER A 74 -8.97 -25.86 4.59
CA SER A 74 -9.89 -24.98 5.33
C SER A 74 -9.23 -23.69 5.84
N ASN A 75 -7.90 -23.69 5.96
CA ASN A 75 -7.10 -22.59 6.51
C ASN A 75 -6.16 -22.01 5.45
N ALA A 76 -6.72 -21.53 4.34
CA ALA A 76 -5.97 -20.92 3.24
C ALA A 76 -6.10 -19.39 3.22
N PHE A 77 -4.96 -18.69 3.12
CA PHE A 77 -4.88 -17.24 3.27
C PHE A 77 -3.93 -16.55 2.28
N VAL A 78 -4.10 -15.25 2.12
CA VAL A 78 -3.17 -14.37 1.43
C VAL A 78 -2.34 -13.55 2.42
N THR A 79 -1.06 -13.39 2.14
CA THR A 79 -0.15 -12.53 2.94
C THR A 79 -0.42 -11.03 2.76
N THR A 80 -1.25 -10.64 1.78
CA THR A 80 -1.63 -9.25 1.53
C THR A 80 -2.95 -9.14 0.74
N PRO A 81 -3.98 -8.42 1.24
CA PRO A 81 -5.31 -8.33 0.60
C PRO A 81 -5.36 -7.27 -0.52
N MET A 82 -4.48 -7.41 -1.53
CA MET A 82 -4.34 -6.48 -2.67
C MET A 82 -3.77 -7.21 -3.90
N CYS A 83 -4.43 -7.08 -5.06
CA CYS A 83 -4.10 -7.88 -6.26
C CYS A 83 -2.61 -7.95 -6.64
N CYS A 84 -1.98 -6.82 -7.00
CA CYS A 84 -0.60 -6.85 -7.53
C CYS A 84 0.45 -7.20 -6.47
N PRO A 85 0.34 -6.72 -5.22
CA PRO A 85 1.10 -7.26 -4.10
C PRO A 85 0.96 -8.79 -4.00
N SER A 86 -0.26 -9.33 -3.86
CA SER A 86 -0.50 -10.77 -3.66
C SER A 86 -0.03 -11.61 -4.84
N ARG A 87 -0.35 -11.21 -6.07
CA ARG A 87 0.11 -11.89 -7.29
C ARG A 87 1.63 -11.84 -7.43
N SER A 88 2.31 -10.81 -6.93
CA SER A 88 3.78 -10.81 -6.81
C SER A 88 4.27 -11.84 -5.80
N SER A 89 3.59 -11.96 -4.65
CA SER A 89 3.85 -12.98 -3.62
C SER A 89 3.69 -14.39 -4.17
N MET A 90 2.61 -14.66 -4.89
CA MET A 90 2.32 -15.95 -5.56
C MET A 90 3.35 -16.31 -6.62
N LEU A 91 3.73 -15.35 -7.48
CA LEU A 91 4.68 -15.58 -8.57
C LEU A 91 6.11 -15.84 -8.07
N THR A 92 6.50 -15.24 -6.94
CA THR A 92 7.89 -15.24 -6.43
C THR A 92 8.12 -16.05 -5.16
N GLY A 93 7.05 -16.48 -4.47
CA GLY A 93 7.11 -17.19 -3.19
C GLY A 93 7.58 -16.33 -2.02
N LYS A 94 7.31 -15.02 -2.03
CA LYS A 94 7.90 -14.04 -1.08
C LYS A 94 6.85 -13.11 -0.44
N TYR A 95 7.16 -12.63 0.76
CA TYR A 95 6.41 -11.55 1.41
C TYR A 95 6.62 -10.18 0.74
N VAL A 96 5.70 -9.24 1.01
CA VAL A 96 5.67 -7.91 0.38
C VAL A 96 6.87 -7.06 0.78
N HIS A 97 7.34 -7.17 2.03
CA HIS A 97 8.59 -6.52 2.46
C HIS A 97 9.83 -7.04 1.72
N ASN A 98 9.79 -8.25 1.14
CA ASN A 98 10.90 -8.84 0.39
C ASN A 98 10.81 -8.59 -1.13
N HIS A 99 9.63 -8.55 -1.74
CA HIS A 99 9.47 -8.17 -3.17
C HIS A 99 9.07 -6.71 -3.42
N ASN A 100 8.89 -5.91 -2.37
CA ASN A 100 8.74 -4.45 -2.41
C ASN A 100 7.60 -3.95 -3.35
N THR A 101 6.51 -4.70 -3.49
CA THR A 101 5.34 -4.32 -4.31
C THR A 101 4.17 -3.99 -3.40
N TYR A 102 4.11 -2.75 -2.91
CA TYR A 102 3.21 -2.37 -1.80
C TYR A 102 1.78 -2.02 -2.21
N THR A 103 1.53 -1.70 -3.48
CA THR A 103 0.19 -1.37 -4.01
C THR A 103 0.08 -1.74 -5.50
N ASN A 104 -1.14 -1.74 -6.04
CA ASN A 104 -1.42 -1.92 -7.48
C ASN A 104 -0.80 -0.83 -8.40
N ASN A 105 -0.09 0.17 -7.85
CA ASN A 105 0.57 1.24 -8.61
C ASN A 105 2.05 1.46 -8.24
N GLU A 106 2.53 0.95 -7.09
CA GLU A 106 3.91 1.13 -6.63
C GLU A 106 4.71 -0.15 -6.83
N ASN A 107 5.78 -0.06 -7.63
CA ASN A 107 6.64 -1.15 -8.10
C ASN A 107 5.95 -2.27 -8.93
N CYS A 108 4.63 -2.41 -8.82
CA CYS A 108 3.79 -3.28 -9.64
C CYS A 108 4.11 -3.16 -11.15
N SER A 109 4.36 -4.29 -11.81
CA SER A 109 4.76 -4.41 -13.23
C SER A 109 5.94 -3.51 -13.67
N SER A 110 6.74 -2.96 -12.75
CA SER A 110 7.72 -1.91 -13.07
C SER A 110 9.00 -2.46 -13.70
N LEU A 111 9.76 -1.59 -14.37
CA LEU A 111 11.11 -1.92 -14.88
C LEU A 111 12.10 -2.36 -13.77
N SER A 112 11.81 -2.14 -12.48
CA SER A 112 12.59 -2.72 -11.39
C SER A 112 12.16 -4.16 -11.12
N TRP A 113 10.85 -4.37 -10.98
CA TRP A 113 10.23 -5.67 -10.75
C TRP A 113 10.54 -6.67 -11.89
N GLN A 114 10.42 -6.23 -13.15
CA GLN A 114 10.79 -6.98 -14.36
C GLN A 114 12.26 -7.42 -14.40
N ARG A 115 13.16 -6.73 -13.67
CA ARG A 115 14.60 -7.03 -13.64
C ARG A 115 15.04 -7.80 -12.39
N GLN A 116 14.30 -7.68 -11.30
CA GLN A 116 14.69 -8.21 -9.99
C GLN A 116 13.87 -9.43 -9.57
N HIS A 117 12.59 -9.48 -9.94
CA HIS A 117 11.63 -10.46 -9.45
C HIS A 117 11.07 -11.35 -10.55
N GLU A 118 10.69 -10.79 -11.70
CA GLU A 118 10.19 -11.55 -12.85
C GLU A 118 11.13 -12.72 -13.29
N PRO A 119 12.47 -12.55 -13.37
CA PRO A 119 13.39 -13.62 -13.74
C PRO A 119 13.56 -14.71 -12.67
N ARG A 120 12.89 -14.57 -11.51
CA ARG A 120 12.90 -15.50 -10.37
C ARG A 120 11.48 -15.99 -10.02
N THR A 121 10.58 -16.00 -10.99
CA THR A 121 9.23 -16.54 -10.81
C THR A 121 9.19 -18.04 -11.10
N PHE A 122 8.21 -18.77 -10.53
CA PHE A 122 8.09 -20.23 -10.72
C PHE A 122 8.05 -20.62 -12.21
N ALA A 123 7.45 -19.79 -13.06
CA ALA A 123 7.39 -19.99 -14.51
C ALA A 123 8.77 -20.02 -15.19
N VAL A 124 9.70 -19.15 -14.79
CA VAL A 124 11.06 -19.13 -15.33
C VAL A 124 11.81 -20.40 -14.96
N TYR A 125 11.70 -20.83 -13.69
CA TYR A 125 12.32 -22.07 -13.22
C TYR A 125 11.78 -23.30 -13.97
N LEU A 126 10.47 -23.42 -14.16
CA LEU A 126 9.88 -24.55 -14.90
C LEU A 126 10.20 -24.53 -16.40
N ASN A 127 10.14 -23.37 -17.06
CA ASN A 127 10.50 -23.24 -18.48
C ASN A 127 11.95 -23.68 -18.75
N ASN A 128 12.87 -23.35 -17.84
CA ASN A 128 14.28 -23.72 -17.91
C ASN A 128 14.52 -25.24 -17.73
N THR A 129 13.54 -26.01 -17.25
CA THR A 129 13.66 -27.47 -17.04
C THR A 129 12.89 -28.32 -18.05
N GLY A 130 12.32 -27.68 -19.09
CA GLY A 130 11.69 -28.34 -20.24
C GLY A 130 10.16 -28.31 -20.27
N TYR A 131 9.51 -27.75 -19.24
CA TYR A 131 8.05 -27.57 -19.22
C TYR A 131 7.58 -26.69 -20.40
N ARG A 132 6.40 -27.01 -20.92
CA ARG A 132 5.67 -26.14 -21.84
C ARG A 132 4.80 -25.19 -21.03
N THR A 133 5.25 -23.95 -20.88
CA THR A 133 4.66 -22.95 -19.99
C THR A 133 3.70 -22.01 -20.73
N ALA A 134 2.49 -21.83 -20.19
CA ALA A 134 1.44 -20.97 -20.75
C ALA A 134 0.71 -20.16 -19.69
N PHE A 135 0.32 -18.92 -20.04
CA PHE A 135 -0.42 -18.02 -19.16
C PHE A 135 -1.57 -17.34 -19.92
N PHE A 136 -2.76 -17.37 -19.34
CA PHE A 136 -3.97 -16.78 -19.91
C PHE A 136 -4.68 -15.88 -18.88
N GLY A 137 -5.08 -14.67 -19.28
CA GLY A 137 -5.83 -13.74 -18.44
C GLY A 137 -4.96 -12.74 -17.65
N LYS A 138 -5.36 -12.37 -16.43
CA LYS A 138 -4.74 -11.27 -15.66
C LYS A 138 -3.39 -11.64 -15.06
N TYR A 139 -2.32 -10.97 -15.49
CA TYR A 139 -1.00 -11.12 -14.89
C TYR A 139 -0.83 -10.27 -13.62
N LEU A 140 -0.51 -8.99 -13.80
CA LEU A 140 -0.28 -7.99 -12.76
C LEU A 140 -0.91 -6.66 -13.19
N ASN A 141 -1.32 -5.82 -12.24
CA ASN A 141 -1.87 -4.51 -12.55
C ASN A 141 -0.86 -3.64 -13.33
N GLU A 142 -1.36 -2.71 -14.15
CA GLU A 142 -0.54 -1.86 -15.03
C GLU A 142 0.41 -2.62 -16.00
N TYR A 143 0.28 -3.96 -16.15
CA TYR A 143 0.97 -4.69 -17.22
C TYR A 143 0.57 -4.09 -18.58
N ASN A 144 1.56 -3.71 -19.36
CA ASN A 144 1.38 -2.80 -20.49
C ASN A 144 1.17 -3.50 -21.84
N GLY A 145 1.28 -4.82 -21.92
CA GLY A 145 1.18 -5.57 -23.19
C GLY A 145 2.24 -5.19 -24.22
N SER A 146 3.49 -4.87 -23.83
CA SER A 146 4.57 -4.54 -24.78
C SER A 146 5.71 -5.57 -24.82
N TYR A 147 5.58 -6.67 -24.09
CA TYR A 147 6.56 -7.75 -23.97
C TYR A 147 5.87 -8.98 -23.37
N VAL A 148 6.37 -10.17 -23.67
CA VAL A 148 6.02 -11.40 -22.94
C VAL A 148 6.89 -11.46 -21.68
N PRO A 149 6.32 -11.57 -20.46
CA PRO A 149 7.10 -11.76 -19.25
C PRO A 149 7.94 -13.04 -19.30
N ASN A 150 9.10 -13.00 -18.66
CA ASN A 150 10.05 -14.11 -18.68
C ASN A 150 9.42 -15.40 -18.13
N GLY A 151 9.71 -16.52 -18.78
CA GLY A 151 9.26 -17.86 -18.34
C GLY A 151 8.02 -18.40 -19.05
N TRP A 152 7.32 -17.62 -19.88
CA TRP A 152 6.16 -18.09 -20.63
C TRP A 152 6.49 -18.36 -22.10
N ARG A 153 6.02 -19.48 -22.66
CA ARG A 153 6.13 -19.82 -24.08
C ARG A 153 4.89 -19.45 -24.87
N GLU A 154 3.73 -19.60 -24.24
CA GLU A 154 2.45 -19.08 -24.73
C GLU A 154 1.95 -18.02 -23.77
N TRP A 155 1.47 -16.91 -24.30
CA TRP A 155 1.13 -15.74 -23.52
C TRP A 155 -0.12 -15.06 -24.06
N LEU A 156 -1.17 -14.99 -23.24
CA LEU A 156 -2.39 -14.26 -23.52
C LEU A 156 -2.75 -13.35 -22.34
N GLY A 157 -1.88 -12.40 -22.06
CA GLY A 157 -1.94 -11.53 -20.88
C GLY A 157 -2.88 -10.33 -21.03
N LEU A 158 -3.85 -10.18 -20.14
CA LEU A 158 -4.77 -9.03 -20.08
C LEU A 158 -4.01 -7.73 -19.77
N VAL A 159 -4.21 -6.71 -20.60
CA VAL A 159 -3.52 -5.42 -20.49
C VAL A 159 -4.18 -4.51 -19.45
N LYS A 160 -3.40 -4.08 -18.46
CA LYS A 160 -3.75 -3.28 -17.26
C LYS A 160 -4.52 -4.02 -16.16
N ASN A 161 -5.86 -3.99 -16.19
CA ASN A 161 -6.73 -4.31 -15.04
C ASN A 161 -7.91 -5.20 -15.49
N SER A 162 -8.48 -5.93 -14.54
CA SER A 162 -9.61 -6.85 -14.69
C SER A 162 -10.79 -6.22 -15.43
N ARG A 163 -11.33 -6.95 -16.41
CA ARG A 163 -12.49 -6.61 -17.26
C ARG A 163 -13.05 -7.89 -17.88
N PHE A 164 -14.36 -7.92 -18.15
CA PHE A 164 -15.01 -9.01 -18.89
C PHE A 164 -15.19 -8.70 -20.38
N TYR A 165 -15.31 -7.42 -20.72
CA TYR A 165 -15.51 -6.88 -22.08
C TYR A 165 -14.69 -5.58 -22.26
N ASN A 166 -14.61 -5.08 -23.50
CA ASN A 166 -13.94 -3.84 -23.89
C ASN A 166 -12.49 -3.75 -23.38
N TYR A 167 -11.70 -4.78 -23.63
CA TYR A 167 -10.32 -4.92 -23.14
C TYR A 167 -9.29 -5.02 -24.27
N THR A 168 -8.06 -5.32 -23.89
CA THR A 168 -6.96 -5.59 -24.82
C THR A 168 -6.14 -6.73 -24.23
N LEU A 169 -5.90 -7.77 -25.02
CA LEU A 169 -4.98 -8.85 -24.68
C LEU A 169 -3.62 -8.57 -25.29
N SER A 170 -2.59 -9.17 -24.70
CA SER A 170 -1.29 -9.30 -25.34
C SER A 170 -1.08 -10.76 -25.70
N ARG A 171 -1.28 -11.12 -26.97
CA ARG A 171 -0.99 -12.46 -27.50
C ARG A 171 0.47 -12.50 -27.97
N ASN A 172 1.31 -13.23 -27.24
CA ASN A 172 2.75 -13.38 -27.51
C ASN A 172 3.49 -12.05 -27.79
N GLY A 173 3.07 -10.97 -27.13
CA GLY A 173 3.65 -9.62 -27.26
C GLY A 173 2.94 -8.70 -28.27
N VAL A 174 2.15 -9.25 -29.20
CA VAL A 174 1.23 -8.48 -30.06
C VAL A 174 0.02 -8.05 -29.23
N ARG A 175 -0.68 -6.96 -29.61
CA ARG A 175 -1.89 -6.48 -28.90
C ARG A 175 -3.15 -6.69 -29.71
N GLU A 176 -4.11 -7.39 -29.13
CA GLU A 176 -5.42 -7.70 -29.70
C GLU A 176 -6.50 -6.95 -28.91
N LYS A 177 -7.45 -6.31 -29.60
CA LYS A 177 -8.56 -5.58 -28.96
C LYS A 177 -9.83 -6.41 -29.07
N HIS A 178 -10.58 -6.47 -27.97
CA HIS A 178 -11.87 -7.14 -27.90
C HIS A 178 -12.96 -6.12 -27.57
N GLY A 179 -14.12 -6.29 -28.20
CA GLY A 179 -15.31 -5.47 -28.05
C GLY A 179 -16.19 -5.94 -26.88
N ALA A 180 -17.48 -6.08 -27.13
CA ALA A 180 -18.46 -6.52 -26.13
C ALA A 180 -19.51 -7.49 -26.71
N ARG A 181 -19.18 -8.20 -27.80
CA ARG A 181 -20.08 -9.21 -28.38
C ARG A 181 -19.91 -10.54 -27.66
N TYR A 182 -20.99 -11.08 -27.13
CA TYR A 182 -21.02 -12.45 -26.62
C TYR A 182 -21.35 -13.42 -27.77
N PRO A 183 -20.66 -14.57 -27.92
CA PRO A 183 -19.65 -15.11 -27.00
C PRO A 183 -18.21 -14.59 -27.22
N GLU A 184 -17.88 -14.02 -28.38
CA GLU A 184 -16.47 -14.00 -28.85
C GLU A 184 -15.56 -13.00 -28.12
N ASP A 185 -16.11 -11.97 -27.49
CA ASP A 185 -15.36 -10.99 -26.69
C ASP A 185 -15.37 -11.29 -25.18
N TYR A 186 -16.12 -12.28 -24.68
CA TYR A 186 -16.21 -12.47 -23.22
C TYR A 186 -14.95 -13.15 -22.65
N LEU A 187 -14.22 -12.43 -21.80
CA LEU A 187 -12.85 -12.80 -21.42
C LEU A 187 -12.73 -14.22 -20.84
N THR A 188 -13.67 -14.61 -19.97
CA THR A 188 -13.60 -15.90 -19.26
C THR A 188 -13.69 -17.09 -20.20
N ASP A 189 -14.63 -17.07 -21.15
CA ASP A 189 -14.76 -18.15 -22.13
C ASP A 189 -13.58 -18.16 -23.11
N LEU A 190 -13.17 -16.99 -23.60
CA LEU A 190 -12.02 -16.85 -24.50
C LEU A 190 -10.74 -17.45 -23.90
N ILE A 191 -10.37 -17.08 -22.66
CA ILE A 191 -9.15 -17.65 -22.05
C ILE A 191 -9.28 -19.14 -21.75
N THR A 192 -10.50 -19.64 -21.49
CA THR A 192 -10.76 -21.06 -21.29
C THR A 192 -10.51 -21.85 -22.58
N GLU A 193 -11.10 -21.42 -23.70
CA GLU A 193 -10.94 -22.09 -24.99
C GLU A 193 -9.50 -22.06 -25.51
N GLU A 194 -8.81 -20.93 -25.35
CA GLU A 194 -7.39 -20.81 -25.67
C GLU A 194 -6.53 -21.77 -24.84
N SER A 195 -6.83 -21.93 -23.54
CA SER A 195 -6.12 -22.88 -22.67
C SER A 195 -6.35 -24.35 -23.07
N VAL A 196 -7.59 -24.73 -23.38
CA VAL A 196 -7.96 -26.08 -23.85
C VAL A 196 -7.31 -26.39 -25.20
N ARG A 197 -7.32 -25.42 -26.12
CA ARG A 197 -6.67 -25.51 -27.43
C ARG A 197 -5.15 -25.62 -27.30
N TYR A 198 -4.54 -24.87 -26.38
CA TYR A 198 -3.12 -24.99 -26.06
C TYR A 198 -2.77 -26.35 -25.47
N PHE A 199 -3.52 -26.86 -24.48
CA PHE A 199 -3.20 -28.14 -23.86
C PHE A 199 -3.30 -29.30 -24.86
N ARG A 200 -4.42 -29.40 -25.60
CA ARG A 200 -4.63 -30.43 -26.63
C ARG A 200 -3.54 -30.39 -27.72
N SER A 201 -3.19 -29.21 -28.24
CA SER A 201 -2.12 -29.07 -29.25
C SER A 201 -0.72 -29.33 -28.67
N SER A 202 -0.45 -28.87 -27.45
CA SER A 202 0.79 -29.11 -26.70
C SER A 202 1.06 -30.60 -26.52
N LYS A 203 0.04 -31.37 -26.10
CA LYS A 203 0.13 -32.83 -25.94
C LYS A 203 0.21 -33.56 -27.27
N ARG A 204 -0.54 -33.14 -28.30
CA ARG A 204 -0.45 -33.74 -29.65
C ARG A 204 0.96 -33.62 -30.27
N VAL A 205 1.64 -32.49 -30.07
CA VAL A 205 2.98 -32.26 -30.68
C VAL A 205 4.13 -32.70 -29.75
N TYR A 206 3.92 -32.70 -28.43
CA TYR A 206 4.95 -33.09 -27.45
C TYR A 206 4.39 -33.96 -26.31
N PRO A 207 3.94 -35.21 -26.57
CA PRO A 207 3.23 -36.03 -25.57
C PRO A 207 3.96 -36.15 -24.22
N HIS A 208 5.27 -36.42 -24.27
CA HIS A 208 6.10 -36.63 -23.08
C HIS A 208 6.62 -35.34 -22.42
N ARG A 209 6.23 -34.14 -22.89
CA ARG A 209 6.59 -32.88 -22.22
C ARG A 209 5.46 -32.44 -21.28
N PRO A 210 5.76 -32.15 -20.01
CA PRO A 210 4.74 -31.68 -19.08
C PRO A 210 4.34 -30.24 -19.39
N VAL A 211 3.08 -29.92 -19.13
CA VAL A 211 2.52 -28.57 -19.29
C VAL A 211 2.48 -27.86 -17.94
N LEU A 212 2.86 -26.58 -17.91
CA LEU A 212 2.49 -25.64 -16.86
C LEU A 212 1.52 -24.65 -17.47
N MET A 213 0.32 -24.53 -16.92
CA MET A 213 -0.72 -23.63 -17.41
C MET A 213 -1.26 -22.79 -16.25
N VAL A 214 -1.39 -21.48 -16.45
CA VAL A 214 -2.07 -20.61 -15.49
C VAL A 214 -3.26 -19.94 -16.18
N LEU A 215 -4.46 -20.19 -15.67
CA LEU A 215 -5.67 -19.45 -16.02
C LEU A 215 -5.96 -18.45 -14.91
N SER A 216 -5.64 -17.17 -15.15
CA SER A 216 -6.05 -16.11 -14.24
C SER A 216 -7.29 -15.40 -14.77
N HIS A 217 -8.45 -15.88 -14.33
CA HIS A 217 -9.73 -15.24 -14.60
C HIS A 217 -9.80 -13.83 -14.01
N ALA A 218 -10.69 -13.01 -14.55
CA ALA A 218 -10.99 -11.67 -14.03
C ALA A 218 -12.18 -11.67 -13.04
N ALA A 219 -12.91 -12.79 -12.93
CA ALA A 219 -14.03 -12.91 -12.00
C ALA A 219 -13.56 -13.17 -10.57
N PRO A 220 -14.27 -12.67 -9.54
CA PRO A 220 -15.41 -11.74 -9.59
C PRO A 220 -15.05 -10.25 -9.37
N HIS A 221 -13.92 -9.76 -9.91
CA HIS A 221 -13.50 -8.35 -9.83
C HIS A 221 -14.29 -7.44 -10.79
N GLY A 222 -14.77 -6.30 -10.29
CA GLY A 222 -15.59 -5.35 -11.07
C GLY A 222 -14.92 -4.63 -12.25
N PRO A 223 -15.70 -4.10 -13.23
CA PRO A 223 -17.17 -4.13 -13.31
C PRO A 223 -17.72 -5.54 -13.47
N GLU A 224 -18.75 -5.88 -12.70
CA GLU A 224 -19.20 -7.26 -12.47
C GLU A 224 -20.16 -7.74 -13.59
N ASP A 225 -19.70 -7.66 -14.84
CA ASP A 225 -20.48 -7.96 -16.05
C ASP A 225 -20.42 -9.45 -16.42
N SER A 226 -21.44 -10.22 -16.04
CA SER A 226 -21.55 -11.66 -16.34
C SER A 226 -21.73 -11.98 -17.84
N ALA A 227 -21.59 -13.26 -18.19
CA ALA A 227 -22.15 -13.79 -19.44
C ALA A 227 -23.70 -13.66 -19.44
N PRO A 228 -24.36 -13.48 -20.60
CA PRO A 228 -25.80 -13.19 -20.67
C PRO A 228 -26.68 -14.26 -20.03
N GLN A 229 -26.35 -15.54 -20.22
CA GLN A 229 -27.10 -16.69 -19.70
C GLN A 229 -27.15 -16.79 -18.17
N TYR A 230 -26.32 -16.03 -17.46
CA TYR A 230 -26.31 -15.97 -16.00
C TYR A 230 -26.91 -14.68 -15.44
N SER A 231 -27.33 -13.72 -16.27
CA SER A 231 -27.76 -12.38 -15.83
C SER A 231 -28.99 -12.36 -14.91
N GLU A 232 -29.79 -13.42 -14.89
CA GLU A 232 -30.96 -13.60 -14.00
C GLU A 232 -30.67 -14.52 -12.79
N ALA A 233 -29.51 -15.17 -12.73
CA ALA A 233 -29.19 -16.13 -11.66
C ALA A 233 -29.03 -15.45 -10.29
N PHE A 234 -29.27 -16.22 -9.23
CA PHE A 234 -29.15 -15.80 -7.82
C PHE A 234 -30.01 -14.59 -7.40
N PRO A 235 -31.33 -14.55 -7.70
CA PRO A 235 -32.19 -13.44 -7.30
C PRO A 235 -32.13 -13.15 -5.78
N ASN A 236 -32.11 -14.20 -4.96
CA ASN A 236 -32.24 -14.10 -3.50
C ASN A 236 -30.90 -14.31 -2.74
N ALA A 237 -29.74 -13.94 -3.32
CA ALA A 237 -28.42 -14.16 -2.70
C ALA A 237 -28.12 -13.28 -1.48
N SER A 238 -28.44 -13.80 -0.29
CA SER A 238 -28.24 -13.13 1.01
C SER A 238 -26.97 -13.53 1.77
N HIS A 239 -26.17 -14.49 1.29
CA HIS A 239 -24.99 -15.03 2.02
C HIS A 239 -23.95 -13.97 2.47
N HIS A 240 -23.89 -12.82 1.83
CA HIS A 240 -23.02 -11.70 2.21
C HIS A 240 -23.49 -10.92 3.45
N ILE A 241 -24.71 -11.20 3.96
CA ILE A 241 -25.30 -10.57 5.14
C ILE A 241 -24.88 -11.35 6.41
N THR A 242 -23.61 -11.16 6.78
CA THR A 242 -23.01 -11.69 8.02
C THR A 242 -23.37 -10.84 9.24
N PRO A 243 -23.13 -11.28 10.50
CA PRO A 243 -23.26 -10.42 11.68
C PRO A 243 -22.37 -9.15 11.66
N SER A 244 -21.31 -9.13 10.84
CA SER A 244 -20.48 -7.95 10.59
C SER A 244 -21.01 -7.05 9.45
N TYR A 245 -22.02 -7.47 8.69
CA TYR A 245 -22.67 -6.67 7.64
C TYR A 245 -23.38 -5.46 8.25
N ASN A 246 -23.09 -4.27 7.74
CA ASN A 246 -23.57 -2.99 8.23
C ASN A 246 -23.26 -2.68 9.73
N TYR A 247 -22.36 -3.44 10.37
CA TYR A 247 -21.96 -3.21 11.76
C TYR A 247 -21.06 -1.96 11.83
N ALA A 248 -21.66 -0.78 12.08
CA ALA A 248 -20.97 0.51 12.08
C ALA A 248 -21.73 1.56 12.93
N PRO A 249 -21.06 2.58 13.48
CA PRO A 249 -19.63 2.89 13.38
C PRO A 249 -18.77 2.06 14.35
N ASN A 250 -17.50 1.82 13.99
CA ASN A 250 -16.58 0.96 14.75
C ASN A 250 -15.52 1.82 15.47
N LEU A 251 -15.86 2.34 16.65
CA LEU A 251 -14.97 3.23 17.42
C LEU A 251 -13.74 2.51 17.99
N ASP A 252 -13.89 1.20 18.23
CA ASP A 252 -12.90 0.26 18.75
C ASP A 252 -11.84 -0.17 17.72
N LYS A 253 -12.11 -0.01 16.42
CA LYS A 253 -11.25 -0.44 15.31
C LYS A 253 -10.39 0.69 14.77
N HIS A 254 -9.58 0.43 13.74
CA HIS A 254 -8.66 1.39 13.14
C HIS A 254 -9.38 2.54 12.42
N TRP A 255 -8.63 3.60 12.10
CA TRP A 255 -9.16 4.91 11.71
C TRP A 255 -10.19 4.91 10.56
N ILE A 256 -10.07 4.02 9.56
CA ILE A 256 -11.06 3.95 8.47
C ILE A 256 -12.43 3.52 9.03
N MET A 257 -12.48 2.49 9.87
CA MET A 257 -13.72 1.93 10.42
C MET A 257 -14.45 2.91 11.36
N ARG A 258 -13.75 3.93 11.87
CA ARG A 258 -14.31 5.06 12.65
C ARG A 258 -14.96 6.13 11.78
N TYR A 259 -14.52 6.27 10.53
CA TYR A 259 -15.13 7.16 9.54
C TYR A 259 -16.24 6.47 8.73
N THR A 260 -16.21 5.14 8.65
CA THR A 260 -17.33 4.34 8.14
C THR A 260 -18.50 4.38 9.14
N GLY A 261 -19.55 5.12 8.81
CA GLY A 261 -20.84 5.04 9.48
C GLY A 261 -21.77 3.97 8.87
N PRO A 262 -22.99 3.82 9.41
CA PRO A 262 -24.01 2.94 8.84
C PRO A 262 -24.25 3.16 7.34
N MET A 263 -24.49 2.07 6.62
CA MET A 263 -24.88 2.08 5.22
C MET A 263 -26.26 2.72 5.05
N LYS A 264 -26.40 3.54 4.02
CA LYS A 264 -27.69 4.08 3.58
C LYS A 264 -28.49 2.98 2.86
N PRO A 265 -29.83 3.08 2.76
CA PRO A 265 -30.63 2.11 2.00
C PRO A 265 -30.13 1.88 0.56
N ILE A 266 -29.72 2.96 -0.12
CA ILE A 266 -29.10 2.89 -1.47
C ILE A 266 -27.77 2.11 -1.50
N HIS A 267 -26.99 2.11 -0.42
CA HIS A 267 -25.79 1.27 -0.31
C HIS A 267 -26.16 -0.20 -0.08
N MET A 268 -27.18 -0.47 0.75
CA MET A 268 -27.65 -1.83 1.07
C MET A 268 -28.24 -2.52 -0.17
N GLU A 269 -29.00 -1.80 -0.99
CA GLU A 269 -29.52 -2.36 -2.23
C GLU A 269 -28.42 -2.53 -3.29
N PHE A 270 -27.44 -1.63 -3.31
CA PHE A 270 -26.26 -1.82 -4.15
C PHE A 270 -25.42 -3.03 -3.72
N THR A 271 -25.27 -3.33 -2.42
CA THR A 271 -24.58 -4.54 -1.94
C THR A 271 -25.31 -5.83 -2.33
N ASN A 272 -26.65 -5.84 -2.23
CA ASN A 272 -27.50 -6.95 -2.70
C ASN A 272 -27.25 -7.26 -4.19
N VAL A 273 -27.39 -6.25 -5.06
CA VAL A 273 -27.21 -6.41 -6.50
C VAL A 273 -25.75 -6.72 -6.86
N LEU A 274 -24.78 -6.11 -6.16
CA LEU A 274 -23.36 -6.40 -6.36
C LEU A 274 -23.00 -7.85 -6.03
N GLN A 275 -23.52 -8.41 -4.93
CA GLN A 275 -23.24 -9.81 -4.60
C GLN A 275 -23.86 -10.74 -5.64
N ARG A 276 -25.10 -10.49 -6.07
CA ARG A 276 -25.71 -11.24 -7.19
C ARG A 276 -24.79 -11.22 -8.42
N LYS A 277 -24.41 -10.02 -8.89
CA LYS A 277 -23.53 -9.84 -10.05
C LYS A 277 -22.20 -10.59 -9.93
N ARG A 278 -21.57 -10.57 -8.75
CA ARG A 278 -20.33 -11.33 -8.48
C ARG A 278 -20.54 -12.83 -8.67
N LEU A 279 -21.56 -13.41 -8.04
CA LEU A 279 -21.87 -14.85 -8.19
C LEU A 279 -22.21 -15.22 -9.65
N GLN A 280 -22.91 -14.35 -10.38
CA GLN A 280 -23.18 -14.53 -11.82
C GLN A 280 -21.90 -14.58 -12.67
N THR A 281 -20.86 -13.80 -12.35
CA THR A 281 -19.56 -13.88 -13.06
C THR A 281 -18.76 -15.14 -12.72
N LEU A 282 -18.98 -15.73 -11.54
CA LEU A 282 -18.32 -16.98 -11.12
C LEU A 282 -18.84 -18.22 -11.85
N LEU A 283 -20.11 -18.25 -12.28
CA LEU A 283 -20.66 -19.37 -13.05
C LEU A 283 -19.89 -19.64 -14.36
N SER A 284 -19.35 -18.60 -15.00
CA SER A 284 -18.46 -18.77 -16.17
C SER A 284 -17.12 -19.43 -15.82
N VAL A 285 -16.63 -19.26 -14.58
CA VAL A 285 -15.45 -19.98 -14.08
C VAL A 285 -15.81 -21.41 -13.67
N ASP A 286 -17.04 -21.65 -13.24
CA ASP A 286 -17.57 -22.99 -12.93
C ASP A 286 -17.65 -23.86 -14.20
N ASP A 287 -18.16 -23.28 -15.29
CA ASP A 287 -18.10 -23.86 -16.64
C ASP A 287 -16.65 -24.03 -17.14
N SER A 288 -15.74 -23.11 -16.80
CA SER A 288 -14.31 -23.25 -17.15
C SER A 288 -13.66 -24.46 -16.47
N MET A 289 -13.97 -24.70 -15.18
CA MET A 289 -13.46 -25.85 -14.45
C MET A 289 -13.99 -27.18 -15.02
N GLU A 290 -15.27 -27.23 -15.41
CA GLU A 290 -15.84 -28.40 -16.09
C GLU A 290 -15.23 -28.63 -17.48
N LYS A 291 -15.05 -27.57 -18.29
CA LYS A 291 -14.35 -27.64 -19.60
C LYS A 291 -12.90 -28.15 -19.45
N LEU A 292 -12.17 -27.71 -18.42
CA LEU A 292 -10.80 -28.17 -18.13
C LEU A 292 -10.77 -29.64 -17.67
N TYR A 293 -11.67 -30.03 -16.77
CA TYR A 293 -11.77 -31.40 -16.26
C TYR A 293 -12.11 -32.41 -17.37
N ASN A 294 -13.09 -32.07 -18.21
CA ASN A 294 -13.47 -32.91 -19.35
C ASN A 294 -12.31 -33.05 -20.34
N MET A 295 -11.62 -31.95 -20.67
CA MET A 295 -10.43 -31.96 -21.53
C MET A 295 -9.31 -32.88 -20.99
N LEU A 296 -9.05 -32.88 -19.67
CA LEU A 296 -8.07 -33.77 -19.05
C LEU A 296 -8.51 -35.24 -19.04
N THR A 297 -9.82 -35.48 -18.93
CA THR A 297 -10.42 -36.82 -18.96
C THR A 297 -10.34 -37.41 -20.38
N GLU A 298 -10.79 -36.66 -21.39
CA GLU A 298 -10.71 -37.01 -22.82
C GLU A 298 -9.28 -37.29 -23.30
N THR A 299 -8.29 -36.55 -22.76
CA THR A 299 -6.88 -36.70 -23.13
C THR A 299 -6.12 -37.76 -22.31
N GLY A 300 -6.77 -38.37 -21.30
CA GLY A 300 -6.15 -39.35 -20.41
C GLY A 300 -5.05 -38.78 -19.50
N GLU A 301 -4.98 -37.46 -19.33
CA GLU A 301 -3.93 -36.76 -18.57
C GLU A 301 -4.38 -36.34 -17.16
N LEU A 302 -5.64 -36.57 -16.78
CA LEU A 302 -6.19 -36.23 -15.46
C LEU A 302 -5.34 -36.78 -14.30
N GLU A 303 -5.06 -38.09 -14.30
CA GLU A 303 -4.23 -38.78 -13.29
C GLU A 303 -2.75 -38.37 -13.29
N ASN A 304 -2.32 -37.57 -14.28
CA ASN A 304 -0.96 -37.04 -14.42
C ASN A 304 -0.92 -35.51 -14.30
N THR A 305 -1.99 -34.88 -13.81
CA THR A 305 -2.12 -33.42 -13.74
C THR A 305 -2.49 -32.96 -12.34
N TYR A 306 -1.67 -32.08 -11.77
CA TYR A 306 -2.07 -31.30 -10.61
C TYR A 306 -2.95 -30.13 -11.07
N ILE A 307 -4.17 -30.04 -10.54
CA ILE A 307 -5.06 -28.89 -10.66
C ILE A 307 -5.04 -28.18 -9.31
N ILE A 308 -4.73 -26.89 -9.29
CA ILE A 308 -4.76 -26.04 -8.09
C ILE A 308 -5.77 -24.92 -8.37
N TYR A 309 -6.76 -24.74 -7.50
CA TYR A 309 -7.76 -23.66 -7.59
C TYR A 309 -7.65 -22.74 -6.38
N THR A 310 -7.51 -21.43 -6.59
CA THR A 310 -7.48 -20.43 -5.50
C THR A 310 -7.79 -19.00 -5.99
N SER A 311 -7.80 -18.02 -5.08
CA SER A 311 -7.98 -16.59 -5.42
C SER A 311 -6.77 -15.74 -5.07
N ASP A 312 -6.68 -14.53 -5.66
CA ASP A 312 -5.58 -13.60 -5.37
C ASP A 312 -5.77 -12.81 -4.06
N HIS A 313 -7.00 -12.68 -3.56
CA HIS A 313 -7.39 -12.33 -2.17
C HIS A 313 -8.93 -12.34 -2.03
N GLY A 314 -9.43 -12.21 -0.80
CA GLY A 314 -10.85 -12.09 -0.49
C GLY A 314 -11.47 -10.72 -0.86
N TYR A 315 -12.65 -10.44 -0.33
CA TYR A 315 -13.44 -9.23 -0.65
C TYR A 315 -14.47 -8.90 0.44
N HIS A 316 -14.90 -7.64 0.52
CA HIS A 316 -16.00 -7.20 1.38
C HIS A 316 -17.12 -6.44 0.66
N ILE A 317 -18.35 -6.67 1.14
CA ILE A 317 -19.61 -6.18 0.59
C ILE A 317 -20.52 -5.82 1.77
N GLY A 318 -20.30 -4.63 2.35
CA GLY A 318 -21.09 -4.12 3.47
C GLY A 318 -20.55 -4.49 4.87
N GLN A 319 -19.59 -5.39 5.01
CA GLN A 319 -18.91 -5.69 6.28
C GLN A 319 -18.33 -4.40 6.89
N PHE A 320 -18.57 -4.18 8.18
CA PHE A 320 -18.23 -2.96 8.91
C PHE A 320 -18.71 -1.64 8.25
N GLY A 321 -19.79 -1.71 7.46
CA GLY A 321 -20.34 -0.60 6.67
C GLY A 321 -19.60 -0.30 5.37
N LEU A 322 -18.60 -1.12 4.99
CA LEU A 322 -17.77 -0.92 3.80
C LEU A 322 -18.49 -1.40 2.54
N VAL A 323 -19.21 -0.48 1.87
CA VAL A 323 -20.09 -0.77 0.71
C VAL A 323 -19.50 -1.75 -0.32
N LYS A 324 -18.26 -1.55 -0.80
CA LYS A 324 -17.51 -2.57 -1.54
C LYS A 324 -16.02 -2.36 -1.45
N GLY A 325 -15.23 -3.43 -1.42
CA GLY A 325 -13.80 -3.31 -1.54
C GLY A 325 -13.00 -4.50 -1.05
N LYS A 326 -11.76 -4.18 -0.71
CA LYS A 326 -10.69 -5.06 -0.24
C LYS A 326 -9.71 -4.24 0.59
N SER A 327 -8.58 -4.84 1.00
CA SER A 327 -7.44 -4.22 1.67
C SER A 327 -7.51 -4.05 3.20
N MET A 328 -8.47 -4.65 3.88
CA MET A 328 -8.57 -4.74 5.35
C MET A 328 -7.93 -6.06 5.86
N PRO A 329 -7.51 -6.14 7.14
CA PRO A 329 -6.83 -7.33 7.67
C PRO A 329 -7.77 -8.48 8.10
N TYR A 330 -9.09 -8.29 7.97
CA TYR A 330 -10.12 -9.21 8.45
C TYR A 330 -10.29 -10.45 7.54
N GLU A 331 -10.79 -11.56 8.07
CA GLU A 331 -10.85 -12.87 7.38
C GLU A 331 -11.50 -12.78 6.00
N PHE A 332 -12.57 -11.99 5.84
CA PHE A 332 -13.26 -11.83 4.56
C PHE A 332 -12.36 -11.27 3.42
N ASP A 333 -11.32 -10.51 3.74
CA ASP A 333 -10.35 -9.95 2.79
C ASP A 333 -9.09 -10.83 2.66
N ILE A 334 -8.72 -11.59 3.70
CA ILE A 334 -7.45 -12.35 3.76
C ILE A 334 -7.59 -13.86 3.54
N ARG A 335 -8.76 -14.46 3.78
CA ARG A 335 -9.03 -15.89 3.61
C ARG A 335 -9.59 -16.14 2.21
N VAL A 336 -9.12 -17.20 1.56
CA VAL A 336 -9.44 -17.51 0.16
C VAL A 336 -9.76 -19.01 0.00
N PRO A 337 -10.57 -19.40 -1.02
CA PRO A 337 -10.65 -20.80 -1.39
C PRO A 337 -9.28 -21.34 -1.78
N PHE A 338 -8.99 -22.59 -1.41
CA PHE A 338 -7.83 -23.32 -1.88
C PHE A 338 -8.15 -24.81 -1.97
N TYR A 339 -8.06 -25.34 -3.19
CA TYR A 339 -8.26 -26.75 -3.49
C TYR A 339 -7.13 -27.26 -4.36
N ILE A 340 -6.73 -28.52 -4.15
CA ILE A 340 -5.76 -29.22 -4.99
C ILE A 340 -6.26 -30.62 -5.33
N ARG A 341 -6.07 -31.03 -6.58
CA ARG A 341 -6.35 -32.37 -7.11
C ARG A 341 -5.15 -32.83 -7.91
N GLY A 342 -4.81 -34.12 -7.89
CA GLY A 342 -3.72 -34.66 -8.71
C GLY A 342 -3.09 -35.94 -8.14
N PRO A 343 -1.94 -36.38 -8.69
CA PRO A 343 -1.20 -37.53 -8.22
C PRO A 343 -0.92 -37.49 -6.70
N ASN A 344 -1.15 -38.60 -6.01
CA ASN A 344 -0.95 -38.75 -4.55
C ASN A 344 -1.75 -37.79 -3.65
N VAL A 345 -2.74 -37.06 -4.18
CA VAL A 345 -3.64 -36.21 -3.39
C VAL A 345 -4.84 -37.05 -2.92
N GLU A 346 -5.22 -36.93 -1.65
CA GLU A 346 -6.40 -37.60 -1.09
C GLU A 346 -7.69 -37.01 -1.66
N GLN A 347 -8.66 -37.87 -1.98
CA GLN A 347 -9.96 -37.52 -2.57
C GLN A 347 -11.01 -37.35 -1.47
N GLY A 348 -11.79 -36.27 -1.49
CA GLY A 348 -12.71 -35.93 -0.39
C GLY A 348 -11.99 -35.33 0.83
N GLY A 349 -10.69 -35.05 0.74
CA GLY A 349 -9.87 -34.63 1.87
C GLY A 349 -10.15 -33.20 2.34
N ILE A 350 -10.13 -32.99 3.66
CA ILE A 350 -10.14 -31.64 4.27
C ILE A 350 -8.89 -31.51 5.13
N ASN A 351 -7.95 -30.66 4.71
CA ASN A 351 -6.67 -30.45 5.38
C ASN A 351 -6.71 -29.17 6.24
N PRO A 352 -6.54 -29.26 7.57
CA PRO A 352 -6.63 -28.10 8.47
C PRO A 352 -5.33 -27.27 8.56
N HIS A 353 -4.24 -27.70 7.91
CA HIS A 353 -2.97 -26.98 7.97
C HIS A 353 -3.04 -25.64 7.23
N MET A 354 -2.33 -24.64 7.77
CA MET A 354 -2.35 -23.27 7.26
C MET A 354 -1.54 -23.10 5.96
N VAL A 355 -2.21 -22.81 4.84
CA VAL A 355 -1.57 -22.60 3.53
C VAL A 355 -1.64 -21.14 3.11
N LEU A 356 -0.56 -20.62 2.52
CA LEU A 356 -0.43 -19.22 2.13
C LEU A 356 -0.22 -19.07 0.61
N ASN A 357 -0.63 -17.92 0.07
CA ASN A 357 -0.35 -17.54 -1.32
C ASN A 357 1.15 -17.63 -1.71
N ILE A 358 2.08 -17.44 -0.76
CA ILE A 358 3.54 -17.60 -0.96
C ILE A 358 4.00 -19.06 -1.10
N ASP A 359 3.18 -20.04 -0.73
CA ASP A 359 3.52 -21.47 -0.80
C ASP A 359 3.31 -22.05 -2.21
N LEU A 360 2.57 -21.35 -3.08
CA LEU A 360 2.30 -21.79 -4.45
C LEU A 360 3.59 -21.93 -5.26
N ALA A 361 4.47 -20.93 -5.25
CA ALA A 361 5.74 -20.99 -5.98
C ALA A 361 6.63 -22.18 -5.57
N PRO A 362 6.98 -22.40 -4.28
CA PRO A 362 7.76 -23.57 -3.87
C PRO A 362 7.03 -24.90 -4.10
N THR A 363 5.70 -24.96 -3.97
CA THR A 363 4.94 -26.18 -4.30
C THR A 363 5.02 -26.51 -5.79
N ILE A 364 4.84 -25.54 -6.68
CA ILE A 364 4.94 -25.73 -8.13
C ILE A 364 6.36 -26.18 -8.55
N LEU A 365 7.40 -25.73 -7.84
CA LEU A 365 8.77 -26.22 -8.02
C LEU A 365 8.94 -27.68 -7.57
N ASP A 366 8.39 -28.04 -6.40
CA ASP A 366 8.49 -29.37 -5.82
C ASP A 366 7.73 -30.42 -6.66
N ILE A 367 6.54 -30.07 -7.16
CA ILE A 367 5.78 -30.88 -8.15
C ILE A 367 6.60 -31.12 -9.43
N ALA A 368 7.42 -30.15 -9.85
CA ALA A 368 8.33 -30.27 -10.99
C ALA A 368 9.65 -31.00 -10.67
N GLY A 369 9.87 -31.44 -9.42
CA GLY A 369 11.07 -32.13 -8.96
C GLY A 369 12.29 -31.22 -8.76
N LEU A 370 12.07 -29.94 -8.41
CA LEU A 370 13.10 -28.91 -8.27
C LEU A 370 13.28 -28.47 -6.81
N ASP A 371 14.52 -28.39 -6.34
CA ASP A 371 14.82 -27.80 -5.03
C ASP A 371 14.36 -26.32 -4.98
N THR A 372 13.61 -25.97 -3.92
CA THR A 372 13.14 -24.60 -3.66
C THR A 372 14.32 -23.63 -3.43
N PRO A 373 14.39 -22.47 -4.13
CA PRO A 373 15.39 -21.44 -3.87
C PRO A 373 15.34 -20.93 -2.43
N PRO A 374 16.49 -20.75 -1.75
CA PRO A 374 16.54 -20.38 -0.34
C PRO A 374 16.08 -18.95 -0.06
N ASP A 375 15.87 -18.13 -1.11
CA ASP A 375 15.28 -16.79 -1.00
C ASP A 375 13.76 -16.76 -1.17
N MET A 376 13.08 -17.90 -1.37
CA MET A 376 11.62 -18.00 -1.19
C MET A 376 11.27 -18.11 0.30
N ASP A 377 10.22 -17.40 0.71
CA ASP A 377 9.74 -17.30 2.10
C ASP A 377 8.70 -18.39 2.44
N GLY A 378 7.96 -18.87 1.44
CA GLY A 378 6.99 -19.97 1.57
C GLY A 378 7.62 -21.37 1.67
N ARG A 379 6.78 -22.40 1.79
CA ARG A 379 7.16 -23.83 1.85
C ARG A 379 6.27 -24.66 0.91
N SER A 380 6.78 -25.77 0.38
CA SER A 380 5.97 -26.70 -0.42
C SER A 380 4.92 -27.41 0.45
N ILE A 381 3.66 -27.37 0.01
CA ILE A 381 2.55 -28.06 0.68
C ILE A 381 2.46 -29.56 0.33
N LEU A 382 3.27 -30.09 -0.60
CA LEU A 382 3.25 -31.52 -0.92
C LEU A 382 3.48 -32.39 0.32
N SER A 383 4.37 -31.95 1.21
CA SER A 383 4.61 -32.63 2.50
C SER A 383 3.37 -32.74 3.41
N LEU A 384 2.35 -31.89 3.22
CA LEU A 384 1.06 -31.95 3.91
C LEU A 384 0.05 -32.89 3.23
N LEU A 385 0.28 -33.21 1.95
CA LEU A 385 -0.57 -34.05 1.10
C LEU A 385 -0.07 -35.49 1.00
N ASP A 386 1.23 -35.72 1.22
CA ASP A 386 1.83 -37.06 1.36
C ASP A 386 1.05 -37.85 2.41
N THR A 387 0.17 -38.76 1.98
CA THR A 387 -0.51 -39.70 2.86
C THR A 387 0.52 -40.57 3.57
N ASP A 388 0.36 -40.71 4.88
CA ASP A 388 1.24 -41.54 5.70
C ASP A 388 1.07 -43.02 5.32
N LYS A 389 1.84 -43.48 4.33
CA LYS A 389 1.99 -44.91 4.03
C LYS A 389 2.26 -45.65 5.35
N PRO A 390 1.55 -46.74 5.66
CA PRO A 390 1.68 -47.41 6.95
C PRO A 390 3.14 -47.80 7.17
N ALA A 391 3.78 -47.12 8.13
CA ALA A 391 5.19 -47.33 8.40
C ALA A 391 5.40 -48.80 8.78
N ASN A 392 6.45 -49.42 8.25
CA ASN A 392 6.84 -50.77 8.64
C ASN A 392 6.86 -50.86 10.16
N ARG A 393 6.29 -51.95 10.73
CA ARG A 393 5.90 -52.15 12.15
C ARG A 393 6.99 -51.89 13.21
N PHE A 394 8.21 -51.56 12.78
CA PHE A 394 9.40 -51.30 13.56
C PHE A 394 9.84 -49.81 13.57
N GLN A 395 9.15 -48.91 12.87
CA GLN A 395 9.40 -47.46 12.89
C GLN A 395 8.34 -46.70 13.70
N LEU A 396 8.38 -46.84 15.02
CA LEU A 396 7.41 -46.22 15.94
C LEU A 396 7.60 -44.71 16.15
N ASN A 397 8.75 -44.14 15.78
CA ASN A 397 9.05 -42.72 15.97
C ASN A 397 8.59 -41.88 14.77
N LYS A 398 7.27 -41.69 14.60
CA LYS A 398 6.73 -40.64 13.72
C LYS A 398 7.10 -39.27 14.28
N VAL A 399 8.07 -38.59 13.65
CA VAL A 399 8.29 -37.15 13.90
C VAL A 399 7.09 -36.40 13.31
N PRO A 400 6.34 -35.59 14.10
CA PRO A 400 5.21 -34.85 13.58
C PRO A 400 5.65 -33.87 12.48
N LYS A 401 4.83 -33.71 11.44
CA LYS A 401 5.12 -32.86 10.28
C LYS A 401 5.15 -31.38 10.71
N ILE A 402 6.32 -30.86 11.10
CA ILE A 402 6.48 -29.49 11.62
C ILE A 402 6.10 -28.46 10.55
N TRP A 403 4.87 -27.95 10.64
CA TRP A 403 4.35 -26.85 9.83
C TRP A 403 4.33 -25.52 10.62
N ARG A 404 3.86 -24.43 10.01
CA ARG A 404 3.63 -23.15 10.70
C ARG A 404 2.24 -23.15 11.34
N ASP A 405 2.12 -22.51 12.49
CA ASP A 405 0.84 -22.12 13.11
C ASP A 405 0.51 -20.64 12.91
N SER A 406 1.48 -19.82 12.52
CA SER A 406 1.40 -18.36 12.55
C SER A 406 2.00 -17.75 11.28
N PHE A 407 1.42 -16.63 10.81
CA PHE A 407 1.93 -15.89 9.65
C PHE A 407 1.68 -14.38 9.72
N LEU A 408 2.35 -13.67 8.81
CA LEU A 408 2.23 -12.24 8.62
C LEU A 408 1.18 -11.92 7.55
N VAL A 409 0.20 -11.08 7.89
CA VAL A 409 -0.55 -10.29 6.91
C VAL A 409 0.06 -8.90 6.90
N GLU A 410 0.43 -8.38 5.73
CA GLU A 410 0.98 -7.01 5.64
C GLU A 410 0.38 -6.18 4.52
N ARG A 411 0.30 -4.87 4.78
CA ARG A 411 -0.15 -3.88 3.81
C ARG A 411 0.61 -2.57 3.98
N GLY A 412 0.87 -1.91 2.85
CA GLY A 412 1.43 -0.58 2.82
C GLY A 412 2.94 -0.61 2.92
N LYS A 413 3.56 0.56 3.05
CA LYS A 413 5.01 0.71 2.91
C LYS A 413 5.67 0.96 4.25
N LEU A 414 6.78 0.27 4.51
CA LEU A 414 7.63 0.55 5.65
C LEU A 414 8.09 2.02 5.60
N LEU A 415 7.70 2.80 6.61
CA LEU A 415 8.16 4.17 6.81
C LEU A 415 9.63 4.13 7.22
N HIS A 416 10.53 4.01 6.25
CA HIS A 416 11.95 4.26 6.47
C HIS A 416 12.11 5.68 7.01
N GLN A 417 12.39 5.78 8.31
CA GLN A 417 12.82 7.01 8.95
C GLN A 417 14.18 7.38 8.32
N GLN A 418 14.16 8.35 7.41
CA GLN A 418 15.33 8.74 6.62
C GLN A 418 16.30 9.56 7.49
N VAL A 419 17.07 8.87 8.33
CA VAL A 419 18.12 9.44 9.19
C VAL A 419 19.45 9.47 8.43
N GLU A 420 20.13 10.62 8.47
CA GLU A 420 21.46 10.78 7.88
C GLU A 420 22.52 10.11 8.79
N GLY A 421 22.87 8.86 8.48
CA GLY A 421 24.17 8.28 8.84
C GLY A 421 24.44 8.02 10.33
N LYS A 422 23.42 7.85 11.17
CA LYS A 422 23.57 7.32 12.53
C LYS A 422 22.49 6.31 12.86
N GLU A 423 22.89 5.23 13.52
CA GLU A 423 21.96 4.31 14.17
C GLU A 423 21.23 5.04 15.30
N VAL A 424 19.92 4.82 15.38
CA VAL A 424 19.06 5.26 16.48
C VAL A 424 18.28 4.03 16.88
N SER A 425 18.56 3.50 18.07
CA SER A 425 17.71 2.49 18.70
C SER A 425 16.30 3.05 18.86
N GLN A 426 15.27 2.20 18.71
CA GLN A 426 13.88 2.64 18.76
C GLN A 426 13.59 3.36 20.10
N GLU A 427 13.41 4.68 20.07
CA GLU A 427 12.95 5.41 21.25
C GLU A 427 11.52 4.98 21.59
N ASN A 428 11.35 4.33 22.74
CA ASN A 428 10.04 3.91 23.25
C ASN A 428 9.07 5.10 23.28
N PHE A 429 7.94 4.95 22.61
CA PHE A 429 6.97 6.03 22.31
C PHE A 429 6.09 6.43 23.51
N LEU A 430 6.70 6.66 24.67
CA LEU A 430 6.00 7.25 25.81
C LEU A 430 5.75 8.76 25.58
N PRO A 431 4.56 9.27 25.97
CA PRO A 431 4.26 10.70 26.04
C PRO A 431 5.37 11.50 26.74
N LYS A 432 5.62 12.74 26.30
CA LYS A 432 6.72 13.58 26.81
C LYS A 432 6.71 13.74 28.33
N HIS A 433 5.54 13.78 28.96
CA HIS A 433 5.42 13.91 30.41
C HIS A 433 5.83 12.62 31.16
N GLN A 434 5.47 11.44 30.63
CA GLN A 434 5.91 10.15 31.17
C GLN A 434 7.42 9.96 31.00
N ARG A 435 7.98 10.25 29.81
CA ARG A 435 9.45 10.21 29.63
C ARG A 435 10.22 11.09 30.60
N VAL A 436 9.68 12.27 30.94
CA VAL A 436 10.28 13.12 31.99
C VAL A 436 10.12 12.49 33.37
N LYS A 437 8.93 11.97 33.73
CA LYS A 437 8.71 11.27 35.00
C LYS A 437 9.66 10.08 35.19
N ASP A 438 9.84 9.25 34.17
CA ASP A 438 10.67 8.05 34.21
C ASP A 438 12.18 8.39 34.24
N LEU A 439 12.61 9.47 33.58
CA LEU A 439 13.96 10.02 33.77
C LEU A 439 14.13 10.50 35.22
N CYS A 440 13.16 11.23 35.76
CA CYS A 440 13.18 11.70 37.16
C CYS A 440 13.08 10.58 38.22
N GLN A 441 12.82 9.32 37.84
CA GLN A 441 12.92 8.16 38.74
C GLN A 441 14.36 7.63 38.89
N ARG A 442 15.30 8.08 38.05
CA ARG A 442 16.70 7.67 38.14
C ARG A 442 17.47 8.56 39.12
N ALA A 443 18.32 7.96 39.95
CA ALA A 443 19.15 8.67 40.92
C ALA A 443 20.01 9.79 40.29
N GLU A 444 20.50 9.58 39.07
CA GLU A 444 21.30 10.56 38.27
C GLU A 444 20.60 11.91 38.00
N TYR A 445 19.27 11.99 38.15
CA TYR A 445 18.49 13.22 37.97
C TYR A 445 17.74 13.68 39.23
N GLN A 446 17.80 12.90 40.33
CA GLN A 446 17.14 13.25 41.61
C GLN A 446 18.02 14.09 42.53
N THR A 447 19.35 13.98 42.42
CA THR A 447 20.27 14.81 43.20
C THR A 447 20.14 16.28 42.82
N PRO A 448 20.16 17.23 43.80
CA PRO A 448 20.31 18.65 43.51
C PRO A 448 21.59 18.91 42.70
N CYS A 449 21.59 19.94 41.85
CA CYS A 449 22.73 20.36 41.01
C CYS A 449 23.97 20.80 41.83
N GLN A 450 24.63 19.83 42.48
CA GLN A 450 25.75 19.99 43.40
C GLN A 450 26.92 19.06 43.04
N GLN A 451 26.67 17.99 42.27
CA GLN A 451 27.69 17.03 41.88
C GLN A 451 28.47 17.53 40.65
N THR A 452 29.81 17.56 40.76
CA THR A 452 30.70 18.01 39.68
C THR A 452 30.54 17.16 38.42
N GLY A 453 30.03 17.77 37.34
CA GLY A 453 29.76 17.10 36.07
C GLY A 453 28.28 16.75 35.82
N GLN A 454 27.41 16.91 36.81
CA GLN A 454 25.96 16.76 36.66
C GLN A 454 25.40 17.81 35.68
N LYS A 455 24.61 17.36 34.70
CA LYS A 455 24.10 18.22 33.60
C LYS A 455 22.64 18.61 33.76
N TRP A 456 21.85 17.81 34.48
CA TRP A 456 20.42 18.01 34.65
C TRP A 456 19.97 17.56 36.06
N GLN A 457 18.92 18.22 36.56
CA GLN A 457 18.20 17.87 37.78
C GLN A 457 16.70 17.89 37.47
N CYS A 458 15.93 17.03 38.12
CA CYS A 458 14.48 17.12 38.12
C CYS A 458 13.96 18.06 39.20
N VAL A 459 13.04 18.94 38.82
CA VAL A 459 12.31 19.84 39.72
C VAL A 459 10.82 19.73 39.40
N GLU A 460 9.97 19.82 40.41
CA GLU A 460 8.53 19.84 40.24
C GLU A 460 8.03 21.29 40.12
N ASP A 461 7.36 21.61 39.00
CA ASP A 461 6.65 22.88 38.84
C ASP A 461 5.49 22.98 39.86
N ALA A 462 5.07 24.20 40.19
CA ALA A 462 3.91 24.54 41.03
C ALA A 462 2.52 24.06 40.50
N THR A 463 2.50 23.09 39.58
CA THR A 463 1.32 22.40 39.05
C THR A 463 1.42 20.87 39.17
N GLY A 464 2.30 20.35 40.04
CA GLY A 464 2.49 18.91 40.27
C GLY A 464 3.09 18.19 39.07
N LYS A 465 4.03 18.83 38.36
CA LYS A 465 4.60 18.33 37.11
C LYS A 465 6.11 18.45 37.09
N LEU A 466 6.77 17.29 37.18
CA LEU A 466 8.22 17.14 37.03
C LEU A 466 8.72 17.69 35.69
N ARG A 467 9.87 18.37 35.73
CA ARG A 467 10.63 18.87 34.58
C ARG A 467 12.14 18.70 34.80
N LEU A 468 12.87 18.33 33.74
CA LEU A 468 14.32 18.43 33.74
C LEU A 468 14.73 19.91 33.57
N PHE A 469 15.41 20.44 34.60
CA PHE A 469 16.16 21.68 34.54
C PHE A 469 17.64 21.38 34.29
N LYS A 470 18.32 22.26 33.55
CA LYS A 470 19.76 22.10 33.27
C LYS A 470 20.57 22.69 34.42
N CYS A 471 21.51 21.91 34.96
CA CYS A 471 22.42 22.42 35.99
C CYS A 471 23.33 23.53 35.42
N LYS A 472 23.53 24.59 36.21
CA LYS A 472 24.58 25.58 35.94
C LYS A 472 25.91 25.00 36.42
N SER A 473 26.85 24.81 35.49
CA SER A 473 28.23 24.52 35.83
C SER A 473 28.94 25.82 36.21
N GLU A 474 29.15 26.06 37.50
CA GLU A 474 30.13 27.07 37.93
C GLU A 474 31.53 26.56 37.56
N GLY A 475 32.20 27.26 36.65
CA GLY A 475 33.36 26.68 35.95
C GLY A 475 34.17 27.62 35.07
N THR A 476 33.93 28.93 35.10
CA THR A 476 34.96 29.91 34.69
C THR A 476 34.69 31.29 35.30
N ARG A 477 35.73 31.85 35.93
CA ARG A 477 35.85 33.25 36.41
C ARG A 477 34.94 33.68 37.58
N THR A 478 35.39 33.40 38.80
CA THR A 478 35.31 34.38 39.88
C THR A 478 36.49 35.33 39.82
N PHE A 479 36.22 36.62 39.66
CA PHE A 479 37.00 37.70 40.27
C PHE A 479 35.98 38.66 40.87
N GLN A 480 36.02 38.80 42.19
CA GLN A 480 35.43 39.93 42.92
C GLN A 480 36.35 41.14 42.68
N ARG A 481 35.96 42.42 42.82
CA ARG A 481 34.75 43.11 43.30
C ARG A 481 34.67 44.41 42.43
N ASP A 482 33.65 45.28 42.38
CA ASP A 482 32.79 45.84 43.41
C ASP A 482 31.42 46.29 42.86
N THR A 483 30.51 46.67 43.76
CA THR A 483 29.17 47.20 43.46
C THR A 483 29.02 48.67 43.87
N VAL A 484 28.68 49.55 42.94
CA VAL A 484 28.09 50.87 43.25
C VAL A 484 26.84 51.10 42.39
N SER A 485 25.81 51.65 43.02
CA SER A 485 24.47 51.88 42.48
C SER A 485 24.40 53.04 41.48
N ARG A 486 23.59 52.90 40.41
CA ARG A 486 22.39 53.75 40.22
C ARG A 486 21.45 53.28 39.10
N GLN A 487 20.28 53.91 39.05
CA GLN A 487 19.12 53.54 38.21
C GLN A 487 19.06 54.32 36.89
N ARG A 488 18.23 53.82 35.95
CA ARG A 488 17.42 54.48 34.88
C ARG A 488 17.57 56.02 34.70
N PRO A 489 17.50 56.59 33.46
CA PRO A 489 16.37 56.31 32.53
C PRO A 489 16.58 56.47 31.00
N LEU A 490 15.50 56.13 30.27
CA LEU A 490 14.92 56.70 29.02
C LEU A 490 15.78 57.32 27.88
N SER A 491 15.63 56.71 26.69
CA SER A 491 15.38 57.30 25.35
C SER A 491 15.80 58.77 25.04
N VAL A 492 16.71 58.95 24.07
CA VAL A 492 16.86 60.17 23.25
C VAL A 492 17.04 59.80 21.75
N LYS A 493 16.71 60.73 20.85
CA LYS A 493 16.67 60.59 19.37
C LYS A 493 17.67 61.53 18.68
N SER A 494 18.08 61.14 17.46
CA SER A 494 18.34 62.01 16.28
C SER A 494 19.71 62.69 16.07
N ARG A 495 19.89 63.13 14.79
CA ARG A 495 20.96 63.95 14.16
C ARG A 495 22.28 63.21 13.91
N LEU A 496 22.62 62.86 12.66
CA LEU A 496 22.99 63.67 11.47
C LEU A 496 24.48 64.04 11.47
N TYR A 497 25.25 63.57 10.47
CA TYR A 497 26.13 64.38 9.60
C TYR A 497 26.80 63.50 8.51
N HIS A 498 26.98 64.10 7.33
CA HIS A 498 27.97 63.73 6.29
C HIS A 498 29.00 64.88 6.26
N PRO A 499 30.27 64.68 5.86
CA PRO A 499 30.60 64.34 4.47
C PRO A 499 31.87 63.45 4.28
N LYS A 500 32.42 63.52 3.05
CA LYS A 500 33.68 63.01 2.47
C LYS A 500 34.95 63.26 3.33
N LEU A 501 36.11 62.64 3.06
CA LEU A 501 36.54 61.75 1.94
C LEU A 501 37.11 60.42 2.55
N ASP A 502 38.23 59.71 2.27
CA ASP A 502 39.36 59.67 1.29
C ASP A 502 39.72 58.18 1.05
N MET A 503 39.91 57.71 -0.19
CA MET A 503 41.14 57.62 -1.01
C MET A 503 42.28 56.71 -0.51
N CYS A 504 42.44 55.58 -1.22
CA CYS A 504 43.71 54.98 -1.61
C CYS A 504 43.52 54.49 -3.07
N ASP A 505 44.42 54.89 -3.98
CA ASP A 505 44.40 54.53 -5.40
C ASP A 505 45.82 54.19 -5.86
N CYS A 506 45.95 53.23 -6.77
CA CYS A 506 47.22 52.74 -7.34
C CYS A 506 46.95 51.77 -8.51
N ASP A 507 46.90 52.29 -9.73
CA ASP A 507 47.25 51.54 -10.93
C ASP A 507 48.02 52.45 -11.90
N PHE A 508 48.98 51.90 -12.64
CA PHE A 508 49.84 52.66 -13.57
C PHE A 508 49.26 52.61 -14.99
N GLY A 509 49.15 53.76 -15.64
CA GLY A 509 48.62 53.88 -17.01
C GLY A 509 49.67 54.22 -18.07
N ASP A 510 49.28 54.04 -19.33
CA ASP A 510 49.60 54.88 -20.51
C ASP A 510 48.76 54.35 -21.71
N LEU A 511 47.71 55.06 -22.15
CA LEU A 511 47.65 56.08 -23.24
C LEU A 511 47.70 55.52 -24.69
N PRO A 512 47.02 56.12 -25.71
CA PRO A 512 45.87 57.05 -25.68
C PRO A 512 44.73 56.78 -26.73
N LEU A 513 43.65 57.56 -26.56
CA LEU A 513 42.47 57.86 -27.42
C LEU A 513 42.49 57.60 -28.96
N LEU A 514 41.31 57.28 -29.53
CA LEU A 514 40.78 57.94 -30.75
C LEU A 514 39.25 57.72 -31.02
N ASN A 515 38.70 58.54 -31.92
CA ASN A 515 37.34 59.07 -32.03
C ASN A 515 36.19 58.24 -32.67
N LEU A 516 34.95 58.56 -32.20
CA LEU A 516 33.65 58.76 -32.90
C LEU A 516 32.90 57.68 -33.76
N ARG A 517 31.60 57.60 -33.41
CA ARG A 517 30.37 57.53 -34.25
C ARG A 517 29.76 56.20 -34.76
N ARG A 518 28.42 56.20 -34.73
CA ARG A 518 27.48 55.29 -35.42
C ARG A 518 27.16 55.83 -36.82
N PHE A 519 26.78 54.98 -37.79
CA PHE A 519 25.55 55.17 -38.60
C PHE A 519 25.17 53.93 -39.47
N ASN A 520 24.14 53.19 -39.01
CA ASN A 520 22.89 52.80 -39.71
C ASN A 520 22.80 52.47 -41.24
N GLN A 521 21.91 51.50 -41.57
CA GLN A 521 21.13 51.26 -42.83
C GLN A 521 21.56 50.24 -43.95
N LYS A 522 20.86 49.07 -43.99
CA LYS A 522 20.00 48.50 -45.11
C LYS A 522 20.62 48.31 -46.54
N PRO A 523 19.88 47.98 -47.66
CA PRO A 523 18.56 47.32 -47.91
C PRO A 523 18.56 46.16 -49.00
N PHE A 524 17.37 45.81 -49.54
CA PHE A 524 17.01 44.96 -50.73
C PHE A 524 16.96 43.41 -50.55
N LEU A 525 15.96 42.59 -50.98
CA LEU A 525 14.89 42.53 -52.04
C LEU A 525 15.32 41.72 -53.31
N SER A 526 14.49 40.91 -54.02
CA SER A 526 13.12 40.36 -53.83
C SER A 526 12.68 39.40 -54.99
N LYS A 527 11.44 38.84 -54.92
CA LYS A 527 10.58 38.28 -56.03
C LYS A 527 10.95 36.87 -56.54
N LYS A 528 10.06 36.01 -57.08
CA LYS A 528 8.65 36.03 -57.61
C LYS A 528 7.98 34.64 -57.29
N LYS A 529 6.75 34.21 -57.69
CA LYS A 529 5.69 34.74 -58.60
C LYS A 529 4.22 34.60 -58.10
N PHE A 530 3.53 33.45 -58.32
CA PHE A 530 2.05 33.29 -58.40
C PHE A 530 1.59 31.81 -58.14
N LYS A 531 0.30 31.40 -58.08
CA LYS A 531 -1.00 32.08 -58.37
C LYS A 531 -2.10 31.79 -57.28
N THR A 532 -3.39 31.65 -57.64
CA THR A 532 -4.58 31.82 -56.77
C THR A 532 -5.88 31.16 -57.30
N GLN A 533 -6.77 30.63 -56.43
CA GLN A 533 -8.24 30.87 -56.40
C GLN A 533 -8.78 30.46 -54.99
N LYS A 534 -9.43 31.33 -54.17
CA LYS A 534 -10.76 32.03 -54.20
C LYS A 534 -11.93 31.12 -53.73
N SER A 535 -12.95 31.56 -52.97
CA SER A 535 -13.43 32.91 -52.53
C SER A 535 -14.12 32.83 -51.14
N TYR A 536 -13.98 33.79 -50.21
CA TYR A 536 -14.85 34.98 -49.92
C TYR A 536 -16.36 34.72 -49.66
N ALA A 537 -17.11 35.43 -48.78
CA ALA A 537 -16.84 36.25 -47.57
C ALA A 537 -18.16 36.86 -46.99
N ARG A 538 -18.20 37.24 -45.68
CA ARG A 538 -19.15 38.19 -45.00
C ARG A 538 -20.67 37.85 -45.05
N ASN A 539 -21.56 38.25 -44.13
CA ASN A 539 -21.73 39.57 -43.48
C ASN A 539 -22.44 39.51 -42.08
N ARG A 540 -23.26 40.50 -41.68
CA ARG A 540 -23.63 40.83 -40.28
C ARG A 540 -25.10 41.33 -40.12
N PHE A 541 -25.68 41.15 -38.92
CA PHE A 541 -26.83 41.87 -38.29
C PHE A 541 -28.32 41.68 -38.72
N SER A 542 -29.10 41.08 -37.80
CA SER A 542 -30.41 41.48 -37.21
C SER A 542 -31.62 41.99 -38.05
N ARG A 543 -32.80 41.37 -37.82
CA ARG A 543 -34.00 42.02 -37.19
C ARG A 543 -35.08 41.00 -36.74
N SER A 544 -36.22 41.52 -36.25
CA SER A 544 -37.25 40.94 -35.34
C SER A 544 -38.46 40.21 -35.97
N LEU A 545 -39.18 39.45 -35.11
CA LEU A 545 -40.64 39.14 -34.96
C LEU A 545 -41.68 39.77 -35.94
N PRO A 546 -42.93 39.22 -36.13
CA PRO A 546 -43.78 38.48 -35.14
C PRO A 546 -44.78 37.36 -35.62
N GLY A 547 -45.47 36.70 -34.66
CA GLY A 547 -46.83 36.06 -34.79
C GLY A 547 -46.96 34.67 -35.46
N ALA A 548 -48.05 33.88 -35.33
CA ALA A 548 -49.16 33.83 -34.34
C ALA A 548 -50.03 32.53 -34.48
N ASN A 549 -50.71 32.08 -33.40
CA ASN A 549 -51.85 31.12 -33.31
C ASN A 549 -51.64 29.63 -33.75
N SER A 550 -52.42 28.61 -33.32
CA SER A 550 -53.65 28.56 -32.49
C SER A 550 -53.83 27.25 -31.64
N TYR A 551 -54.91 27.21 -30.83
CA TYR A 551 -55.39 26.18 -29.86
C TYR A 551 -56.33 25.10 -30.50
N PRO A 552 -56.97 24.09 -29.82
CA PRO A 552 -57.42 23.92 -28.39
C PRO A 552 -57.18 22.52 -27.73
N GLY A 553 -57.63 22.18 -26.50
CA GLY A 553 -58.25 22.93 -25.38
C GLY A 553 -58.88 22.03 -24.26
N ASN A 554 -59.46 22.65 -23.22
CA ASN A 554 -60.33 22.12 -22.12
C ASN A 554 -59.74 21.21 -21.01
N SER A 555 -60.23 21.19 -19.74
CA SER A 555 -61.01 22.19 -18.95
C SER A 555 -61.11 21.89 -17.43
N SER A 556 -60.86 22.89 -16.58
CA SER A 556 -61.29 23.10 -15.14
C SER A 556 -60.58 24.37 -14.60
N LEU A 557 -61.14 25.37 -13.89
CA LEU A 557 -62.47 25.72 -13.32
C LEU A 557 -62.77 25.24 -11.86
N GLY A 558 -63.36 26.14 -11.03
CA GLY A 558 -63.69 26.00 -9.59
C GLY A 558 -62.84 26.91 -8.67
N GLU A 559 -63.00 28.23 -8.53
CA GLU A 559 -64.11 29.05 -7.97
C GLU A 559 -64.35 28.92 -6.44
N SER A 560 -64.61 29.96 -5.62
CA SER A 560 -64.53 31.44 -5.80
C SER A 560 -64.79 32.21 -4.46
N LEU A 561 -64.61 33.56 -4.48
CA LEU A 561 -65.26 34.61 -3.63
C LEU A 561 -64.75 35.05 -2.21
N ARG A 562 -64.52 36.38 -2.10
CA ARG A 562 -64.81 37.35 -0.98
C ARG A 562 -63.96 37.35 0.32
N SER A 563 -63.89 38.45 1.10
CA SER A 563 -63.90 39.92 0.81
C SER A 563 -63.61 40.77 2.08
N SER A 564 -63.00 41.97 1.89
CA SER A 564 -63.09 43.22 2.67
C SER A 564 -63.08 43.23 4.22
N HIS A 565 -62.13 43.97 4.83
CA HIS A 565 -62.29 45.28 5.52
C HIS A 565 -60.93 45.64 6.21
N GLN A 566 -60.27 46.78 5.90
CA GLN A 566 -60.42 48.15 6.48
C GLN A 566 -60.03 48.26 7.97
N THR A 567 -59.29 49.28 8.48
CA THR A 567 -58.66 50.52 7.92
C THR A 567 -57.13 50.52 8.23
N GLY A 568 -56.23 51.44 7.82
CA GLY A 568 -56.26 52.92 7.73
C GLY A 568 -56.07 53.55 9.13
N GLU A 569 -55.19 54.52 9.39
CA GLU A 569 -54.36 55.45 8.56
C GLU A 569 -52.85 55.31 8.95
N GLU A 570 -51.81 55.59 8.15
CA GLU A 570 -51.45 56.70 7.24
C GLU A 570 -51.02 58.03 7.90
N LEU A 571 -49.72 58.35 7.78
CA LEU A 571 -49.21 59.64 7.28
C LEU A 571 -47.70 59.56 6.94
N GLU A 572 -47.22 60.43 6.06
CA GLU A 572 -45.88 60.40 5.45
C GLU A 572 -44.89 61.40 6.09
N GLU A 573 -43.57 61.18 5.91
CA GLU A 573 -42.69 62.07 5.11
C GLU A 573 -41.18 61.79 5.33
N ASP A 574 -40.52 61.48 4.21
CA ASP A 574 -39.19 61.90 3.73
C ASP A 574 -37.81 61.68 4.45
N PHE A 575 -36.81 61.55 3.57
CA PHE A 575 -35.38 61.87 3.67
C PHE A 575 -34.33 61.05 4.49
N SER A 576 -33.42 60.41 3.73
CA SER A 576 -31.97 60.20 3.96
C SER A 576 -31.42 59.75 5.34
N GLY A 577 -30.90 58.50 5.40
CA GLY A 577 -30.07 58.02 6.52
C GLY A 577 -29.04 56.94 6.16
N MET A 578 -27.76 57.30 6.02
CA MET A 578 -26.65 56.33 5.92
C MET A 578 -26.33 55.74 7.31
N GLY A 579 -26.81 54.52 7.60
CA GLY A 579 -26.60 53.82 8.87
C GLY A 579 -25.84 52.51 8.73
N ALA A 580 -24.62 52.42 9.26
CA ALA A 580 -23.83 51.19 9.27
C ALA A 580 -24.05 50.36 10.55
N PRO A 581 -24.35 49.05 10.47
CA PRO A 581 -24.44 48.18 11.65
C PRO A 581 -23.05 47.89 12.27
N PRO A 582 -23.00 47.49 13.56
CA PRO A 582 -21.90 47.90 14.44
C PRO A 582 -20.60 47.08 14.31
N SER A 583 -19.48 47.80 14.44
CA SER A 583 -18.15 47.22 14.57
C SER A 583 -17.96 46.57 15.94
N THR A 584 -17.94 45.23 15.99
CA THR A 584 -17.59 44.49 17.21
C THR A 584 -16.11 44.70 17.54
N ALA A 585 -15.84 45.62 18.47
CA ALA A 585 -14.49 45.93 18.94
C ALA A 585 -13.89 44.75 19.70
N PHE A 586 -12.94 44.05 19.06
CA PHE A 586 -12.13 43.03 19.72
C PHE A 586 -11.14 43.68 20.71
N PRO A 587 -10.88 43.07 21.88
CA PRO A 587 -9.94 43.60 22.86
C PRO A 587 -8.51 43.66 22.31
N SER A 588 -7.73 44.63 22.81
CA SER A 588 -6.40 45.03 22.30
C SER A 588 -5.30 43.97 22.40
N SER A 589 -5.55 42.85 23.08
CA SER A 589 -4.64 41.70 23.21
C SER A 589 -4.95 40.54 22.26
N SER A 590 -5.91 40.69 21.33
CA SER A 590 -6.31 39.65 20.38
C SER A 590 -5.50 39.67 19.07
N ILE A 591 -5.09 38.49 18.61
CA ILE A 591 -4.41 38.32 17.32
C ILE A 591 -5.49 38.17 16.25
N LYS A 592 -5.73 39.22 15.45
CA LYS A 592 -6.59 39.13 14.26
C LYS A 592 -5.93 38.21 13.23
N VAL A 593 -6.60 37.11 12.90
CA VAL A 593 -6.12 36.12 11.90
C VAL A 593 -6.73 36.42 10.54
N THR A 594 -8.00 36.81 10.49
CA THR A 594 -8.67 37.35 9.29
C THR A 594 -9.61 38.49 9.67
N HIS A 595 -10.18 39.16 8.66
CA HIS A 595 -11.16 40.23 8.83
C HIS A 595 -12.44 39.82 9.60
N ARG A 596 -12.69 38.51 9.82
CA ARG A 596 -13.83 37.98 10.60
C ARG A 596 -13.46 37.11 11.79
N CYS A 597 -12.18 36.76 12.02
CA CYS A 597 -11.79 35.85 13.08
C CYS A 597 -10.51 36.30 13.80
N ALA A 598 -10.54 36.29 15.13
CA ALA A 598 -9.39 36.58 15.98
C ALA A 598 -9.14 35.44 16.99
N ILE A 599 -7.87 35.24 17.33
CA ILE A 599 -7.45 34.41 18.47
C ILE A 599 -7.38 35.34 19.69
N LEU A 600 -8.11 34.97 20.74
CA LEU A 600 -8.10 35.67 22.03
C LEU A 600 -6.87 35.25 22.86
N SER A 601 -6.54 36.03 23.89
CA SER A 601 -5.35 35.81 24.73
C SER A 601 -5.34 34.49 25.52
N ASN A 602 -6.50 33.84 25.68
CA ASN A 602 -6.68 32.50 26.23
C ASN A 602 -6.56 31.37 25.17
N ALA A 603 -6.11 31.70 23.96
CA ALA A 603 -6.02 30.83 22.79
C ALA A 603 -7.35 30.29 22.22
N THR A 604 -8.52 30.78 22.65
CA THR A 604 -9.79 30.46 21.96
C THR A 604 -9.98 31.32 20.72
N VAL A 605 -10.61 30.76 19.68
CA VAL A 605 -10.93 31.47 18.44
C VAL A 605 -12.33 32.08 18.57
N LYS A 606 -12.47 33.38 18.32
CA LYS A 606 -13.78 34.04 18.18
C LYS A 606 -13.91 34.61 16.77
N CYS A 607 -14.93 34.15 16.05
CA CYS A 607 -15.32 34.71 14.76
C CYS A 607 -16.62 35.54 14.88
N ASP A 608 -16.82 36.40 13.88
CA ASP A 608 -18.06 37.10 13.55
C ASP A 608 -19.26 36.12 13.47
N THR A 609 -20.42 36.54 14.00
CA THR A 609 -21.63 35.70 14.07
C THR A 609 -22.15 35.33 12.68
N GLY A 610 -21.97 36.21 11.68
CA GLY A 610 -22.34 35.93 10.29
C GLY A 610 -21.61 34.73 9.67
N VAL A 611 -20.46 34.31 10.22
CA VAL A 611 -19.74 33.09 9.78
C VAL A 611 -20.43 31.81 10.27
N TYR A 612 -21.17 31.86 11.38
CA TYR A 612 -21.87 30.71 11.95
C TYR A 612 -23.35 30.62 11.55
N GLN A 613 -23.96 31.74 11.15
CA GLN A 613 -25.38 31.81 10.74
C GLN A 613 -25.70 31.10 9.43
N SER A 614 -24.70 30.78 8.59
CA SER A 614 -24.90 30.03 7.34
C SER A 614 -23.83 28.97 7.14
N LEU A 615 -24.27 27.73 6.90
CA LEU A 615 -23.40 26.60 6.55
C LEU A 615 -22.58 26.87 5.27
N GLN A 616 -23.06 27.72 4.36
CA GLN A 616 -22.32 28.10 3.17
C GLN A 616 -21.26 29.16 3.49
N ALA A 617 -21.61 30.20 4.24
CA ALA A 617 -20.63 31.20 4.70
C ALA A 617 -19.49 30.58 5.51
N TRP A 618 -19.80 29.60 6.36
CA TRP A 618 -18.79 28.82 7.10
C TRP A 618 -17.84 28.05 6.17
N LYS A 619 -18.37 27.36 5.15
CA LYS A 619 -17.56 26.62 4.17
C LYS A 619 -16.63 27.54 3.38
N ASP A 620 -17.16 28.66 2.90
CA ASP A 620 -16.41 29.59 2.05
C ASP A 620 -15.32 30.33 2.84
N HIS A 621 -15.62 30.76 4.07
CA HIS A 621 -14.62 31.37 4.95
C HIS A 621 -13.55 30.35 5.37
N LYS A 622 -13.91 29.09 5.62
CA LYS A 622 -12.93 28.01 5.88
C LYS A 622 -12.02 27.76 4.67
N LEU A 623 -12.58 27.68 3.46
CA LEU A 623 -11.80 27.48 2.22
C LEU A 623 -10.83 28.65 1.97
N HIS A 624 -11.22 29.87 2.33
CA HIS A 624 -10.34 31.05 2.29
C HIS A 624 -9.15 30.91 3.24
N ILE A 625 -9.40 30.51 4.50
CA ILE A 625 -8.34 30.22 5.51
C ILE A 625 -7.38 29.13 5.01
N ASP A 626 -7.90 28.00 4.54
CA ASP A 626 -7.10 26.87 4.05
C ASP A 626 -6.21 27.27 2.86
N HIS A 627 -6.70 28.15 1.97
CA HIS A 627 -5.92 28.69 0.86
C HIS A 627 -4.82 29.66 1.33
N GLU A 628 -5.14 30.59 2.22
CA GLU A 628 -4.16 31.54 2.76
C GLU A 628 -2.99 30.80 3.45
N ILE A 629 -3.30 29.73 4.19
CA ILE A 629 -2.30 28.83 4.80
C ILE A 629 -1.39 28.18 3.74
N GLU A 630 -1.91 27.64 2.62
CA GLU A 630 -1.04 27.06 1.56
C GLU A 630 -0.13 28.13 0.92
N THR A 631 -0.63 29.35 0.71
CA THR A 631 0.19 30.44 0.15
C THR A 631 1.31 30.89 1.11
N LEU A 632 1.01 31.03 2.40
CA LEU A 632 1.99 31.40 3.43
C LEU A 632 3.03 30.30 3.65
N GLN A 633 2.63 29.03 3.69
CA GLN A 633 3.58 27.91 3.74
C GLN A 633 4.50 27.89 2.51
N THR A 634 3.97 28.19 1.33
CA THR A 634 4.76 28.30 0.09
C THR A 634 5.74 29.47 0.16
N LYS A 635 5.31 30.64 0.65
CA LYS A 635 6.17 31.83 0.85
C LYS A 635 7.30 31.54 1.85
N ILE A 636 6.99 30.90 2.98
CA ILE A 636 7.97 30.46 3.99
C ILE A 636 8.96 29.46 3.40
N LYS A 637 8.50 28.51 2.57
CA LYS A 637 9.39 27.55 1.89
C LYS A 637 10.37 28.26 0.95
N ASN A 638 9.89 29.17 0.11
CA ASN A 638 10.73 29.93 -0.82
C ASN A 638 11.76 30.79 -0.05
N LEU A 639 11.36 31.44 1.04
CA LEU A 639 12.28 32.18 1.91
C LEU A 639 13.32 31.28 2.60
N ARG A 640 12.96 30.06 3.00
CA ARG A 640 13.91 29.06 3.52
C ARG A 640 14.92 28.63 2.45
N GLU A 641 14.49 28.52 1.19
CA GLU A 641 15.36 28.18 0.05
C GLU A 641 16.31 29.32 -0.30
N VAL A 642 15.83 30.57 -0.36
CA VAL A 642 16.69 31.78 -0.51
C VAL A 642 17.68 31.91 0.65
N ARG A 643 17.25 31.73 1.91
CA ARG A 643 18.14 31.70 3.08
C ARG A 643 19.17 30.57 3.00
N GLY A 644 18.80 29.41 2.42
CA GLY A 644 19.70 28.30 2.15
C GLY A 644 20.70 28.57 1.03
N HIS A 645 20.35 29.42 0.06
CA HIS A 645 21.25 29.92 -0.98
C HIS A 645 22.23 30.96 -0.43
N LEU A 646 21.75 31.96 0.31
CA LEU A 646 22.58 32.99 0.96
C LEU A 646 23.58 32.39 1.96
N LYS A 647 23.22 31.30 2.65
CA LYS A 647 24.17 30.53 3.49
C LYS A 647 25.24 29.76 2.71
N LYS A 648 25.08 29.56 1.40
CA LYS A 648 26.04 28.86 0.52
C LYS A 648 26.83 29.79 -0.38
N VAL A 649 26.33 31.00 -0.61
CA VAL A 649 26.97 32.07 -1.38
C VAL A 649 27.17 33.28 -0.45
N ARG A 650 27.91 33.05 0.65
CA ARG A 650 28.44 34.16 1.47
C ARG A 650 29.59 34.79 0.66
N PRO A 651 29.62 36.12 0.47
CA PRO A 651 30.80 36.79 -0.07
C PRO A 651 32.03 36.49 0.78
N LEU A 652 33.20 36.40 0.15
CA LEU A 652 34.46 36.46 0.87
C LEU A 652 34.69 37.93 1.29
N GLU A 653 35.08 38.13 2.54
CA GLU A 653 35.54 39.44 3.02
C GLU A 653 36.92 39.75 2.39
N CYS A 654 37.11 41.00 1.94
CA CYS A 654 38.34 41.42 1.26
C CYS A 654 39.46 41.68 2.27
N ASP A 655 40.16 40.61 2.65
CA ASP A 655 41.26 40.64 3.61
C ASP A 655 42.55 41.20 2.96
N CYS A 656 42.60 42.53 2.83
CA CYS A 656 43.74 43.26 2.27
C CYS A 656 44.94 43.33 3.23
N ASN A 657 45.45 42.18 3.71
CA ASN A 657 46.81 42.06 4.24
C ASN A 657 47.26 40.59 4.48
N LYS A 658 47.88 39.96 3.49
CA LYS A 658 48.86 38.86 3.66
C LYS A 658 49.66 38.58 2.39
N TYR A 659 50.73 39.36 2.19
CA TYR A 659 51.74 39.13 1.16
C TYR A 659 53.00 38.46 1.71
N LEU A 660 53.75 37.79 0.83
CA LEU A 660 54.95 36.98 1.07
C LEU A 660 54.67 35.70 1.91
N PHE A 661 55.08 34.50 1.48
CA PHE A 661 56.47 34.18 1.15
C PHE A 661 56.65 33.07 0.08
N LYS A 662 57.72 33.25 -0.71
CA LYS A 662 58.47 32.25 -1.54
C LYS A 662 57.79 31.56 -2.73
N SER A 663 58.65 31.24 -3.70
CA SER A 663 58.39 30.91 -5.10
C SER A 663 58.90 29.51 -5.47
N LYS A 664 58.79 29.15 -6.77
CA LYS A 664 59.16 27.87 -7.43
C LYS A 664 58.05 26.80 -7.28
N LEU A 665 57.77 25.93 -8.26
CA LEU A 665 58.62 25.48 -9.39
C LEU A 665 57.81 25.10 -10.67
N LYS A 666 58.38 25.46 -11.84
CA LYS A 666 58.23 24.94 -13.23
C LYS A 666 56.99 24.13 -13.68
N ASN A 667 56.37 24.66 -14.75
CA ASN A 667 55.87 24.00 -15.96
C ASN A 667 56.07 22.47 -16.12
N LYS A 668 54.98 21.73 -16.36
CA LYS A 668 54.91 20.64 -17.37
C LYS A 668 53.46 20.19 -17.64
N LEU A 669 52.99 20.35 -18.89
CA LEU A 669 52.32 19.33 -19.74
C LEU A 669 51.58 19.97 -20.94
N LYS A 670 51.85 19.44 -22.15
CA LYS A 670 51.05 19.62 -23.38
C LYS A 670 50.52 18.24 -23.79
N PHE A 671 49.40 18.22 -24.52
CA PHE A 671 48.78 17.02 -25.16
C PHE A 671 48.25 15.95 -24.15
N ARG A 672 47.31 15.06 -24.51
CA ARG A 672 46.54 14.80 -25.76
C ARG A 672 45.19 14.14 -25.40
N GLY A 673 44.18 14.22 -26.28
CA GLY A 673 43.15 13.18 -26.41
C GLY A 673 41.85 13.29 -25.59
N GLU A 674 40.72 13.23 -26.33
CA GLU A 674 39.39 12.65 -26.05
C GLU A 674 38.74 12.52 -24.64
N GLY A 675 37.40 12.65 -24.61
CA GLY A 675 36.56 11.75 -23.81
C GLY A 675 36.18 12.12 -22.37
N GLY A 676 35.63 13.32 -22.09
CA GLY A 676 35.35 13.74 -20.70
C GLY A 676 34.14 14.63 -20.40
N PHE A 677 32.90 14.20 -20.65
CA PHE A 677 31.71 14.94 -20.16
C PHE A 677 31.54 14.81 -18.62
N HIS A 678 31.96 15.84 -17.88
CA HIS A 678 31.98 15.87 -16.41
C HIS A 678 30.67 15.37 -15.73
N PRO A 679 30.77 14.60 -14.62
CA PRO A 679 29.61 13.98 -13.95
C PRO A 679 28.46 14.92 -13.57
N PHE A 680 28.78 16.16 -13.16
CA PHE A 680 27.81 17.11 -12.59
C PHE A 680 26.69 17.55 -13.54
N ARG A 681 26.85 17.47 -14.87
CA ARG A 681 25.74 17.74 -15.81
C ARG A 681 24.68 16.63 -15.84
N LYS A 682 25.04 15.37 -15.56
CA LYS A 682 24.09 14.24 -15.59
C LYS A 682 23.10 14.25 -14.42
N SER A 683 23.47 14.76 -13.23
CA SER A 683 22.51 14.90 -12.12
C SER A 683 21.43 15.92 -12.45
N ARG A 684 21.79 17.20 -12.68
CA ARG A 684 20.82 18.28 -12.98
C ARG A 684 19.83 17.91 -14.11
N ALA A 685 20.25 17.13 -15.10
CA ALA A 685 19.37 16.62 -16.15
C ALA A 685 18.36 15.56 -15.64
N ARG A 686 18.79 14.59 -14.81
CA ARG A 686 17.90 13.64 -14.13
C ARG A 686 16.95 14.36 -13.16
N ASP A 687 17.47 15.29 -12.37
CA ASP A 687 16.71 16.04 -11.38
C ASP A 687 15.62 16.91 -12.04
N LYS A 688 15.96 17.61 -13.14
CA LYS A 688 14.99 18.38 -13.94
C LYS A 688 13.95 17.48 -14.63
N LYS A 689 14.32 16.27 -15.07
CA LYS A 689 13.38 15.29 -15.63
C LYS A 689 12.45 14.71 -14.56
N ALA A 690 12.95 14.41 -13.37
CA ALA A 690 12.16 13.95 -12.23
C ALA A 690 11.20 15.05 -11.73
N TRP A 691 11.67 16.30 -11.66
CA TRP A 691 10.84 17.46 -11.35
C TRP A 691 9.72 17.66 -12.39
N LEU A 692 10.04 17.60 -13.70
CA LEU A 692 9.05 17.66 -14.78
C LEU A 692 8.00 16.53 -14.68
N GLN A 693 8.42 15.30 -14.35
CA GLN A 693 7.48 14.20 -14.12
C GLN A 693 6.61 14.40 -12.87
N LYS A 694 7.17 14.93 -11.78
CA LYS A 694 6.45 15.25 -10.53
C LYS A 694 5.44 16.38 -10.74
N GLU A 695 5.82 17.40 -11.50
CA GLU A 695 4.94 18.51 -11.90
C GLU A 695 3.88 18.07 -12.93
N GLN A 696 4.21 17.20 -13.89
CA GLN A 696 3.19 16.57 -14.74
C GLN A 696 2.20 15.72 -13.93
N LYS A 697 2.66 14.97 -12.91
CA LYS A 697 1.78 14.26 -11.96
C LYS A 697 0.91 15.26 -11.16
N ARG A 698 1.47 16.37 -10.66
CA ARG A 698 0.72 17.44 -9.97
C ARG A 698 -0.34 18.07 -10.89
N ARG A 699 0.02 18.45 -12.12
CA ARG A 699 -0.91 18.99 -13.14
C ARG A 699 -1.99 17.99 -13.55
N LYS A 700 -1.67 16.70 -13.68
CA LYS A 700 -2.67 15.64 -13.93
C LYS A 700 -3.62 15.47 -12.73
N LYS A 701 -3.13 15.51 -11.48
CA LYS A 701 -3.98 15.50 -10.28
C LYS A 701 -4.88 16.75 -10.22
N MET A 702 -4.30 17.93 -10.44
CA MET A 702 -5.04 19.21 -10.44
C MET A 702 -6.12 19.26 -11.54
N ARG A 703 -5.81 18.82 -12.77
CA ARG A 703 -6.81 18.72 -13.85
C ARG A 703 -7.94 17.74 -13.52
N LYS A 704 -7.65 16.62 -12.84
CA LYS A 704 -8.69 15.71 -12.34
C LYS A 704 -9.55 16.36 -11.25
N ILE A 705 -8.95 17.11 -10.33
CA ILE A 705 -9.68 17.85 -9.27
C ILE A 705 -10.55 18.95 -9.86
N ILE A 706 -10.02 19.77 -10.78
CA ILE A 706 -10.78 20.83 -11.46
C ILE A 706 -11.93 20.24 -12.30
N LYS A 707 -11.72 19.10 -12.99
CA LYS A 707 -12.82 18.42 -13.68
C LYS A 707 -13.90 17.95 -12.69
N ARG A 708 -13.52 17.37 -11.55
CA ARG A 708 -14.46 16.95 -10.49
C ARG A 708 -15.27 18.12 -9.94
N ILE A 709 -14.62 19.23 -9.59
CA ILE A 709 -15.29 20.44 -9.11
C ILE A 709 -16.24 20.99 -10.18
N LYS A 710 -15.82 21.04 -11.45
CA LYS A 710 -16.70 21.47 -12.55
C LYS A 710 -17.87 20.49 -12.85
N ASN A 711 -17.72 19.23 -12.47
CA ASN A 711 -18.76 18.19 -12.54
C ASN A 711 -19.65 18.14 -11.28
N ASN A 712 -19.38 18.95 -10.25
CA ASN A 712 -20.00 18.90 -8.93
C ASN A 712 -19.82 17.53 -8.20
N ASP A 713 -18.72 16.82 -8.48
CA ASP A 713 -18.37 15.53 -7.85
C ASP A 713 -18.04 15.72 -6.36
N THR A 714 -19.03 15.57 -5.48
CA THR A 714 -18.87 15.63 -4.01
C THR A 714 -18.12 14.42 -3.41
N CYS A 715 -17.81 13.41 -4.23
CA CYS A 715 -17.21 12.14 -3.79
C CYS A 715 -15.70 12.25 -3.51
N SER A 716 -15.34 12.94 -2.42
CA SER A 716 -13.97 12.92 -1.89
C SER A 716 -13.91 13.21 -0.39
N MET A 717 -13.66 12.17 0.42
CA MET A 717 -13.27 12.31 1.82
C MET A 717 -11.74 12.49 1.94
N PRO A 718 -11.23 13.32 2.87
CA PRO A 718 -9.79 13.45 3.09
C PRO A 718 -9.13 12.11 3.46
N GLY A 719 -7.99 11.79 2.83
CA GLY A 719 -7.22 10.56 3.06
C GLY A 719 -7.77 9.31 2.36
N LEU A 720 -9.09 9.14 2.30
CA LEU A 720 -9.72 7.96 1.69
C LEU A 720 -9.67 7.96 0.15
N THR A 721 -9.62 6.77 -0.44
CA THR A 721 -9.85 6.53 -1.87
C THR A 721 -11.33 6.22 -2.09
N CYS A 722 -12.06 7.23 -2.58
CA CYS A 722 -13.48 7.15 -2.89
C CYS A 722 -13.75 6.95 -4.39
N PHE A 723 -14.87 6.27 -4.67
CA PHE A 723 -15.41 6.00 -6.00
C PHE A 723 -16.87 6.46 -6.08
N THR A 724 -17.21 7.17 -7.14
CA THR A 724 -18.60 7.42 -7.53
C THR A 724 -19.11 6.17 -8.24
N HIS A 725 -20.27 5.68 -7.85
CA HIS A 725 -21.05 4.72 -8.61
C HIS A 725 -22.23 5.46 -9.24
N ASP A 726 -22.58 5.13 -10.48
CA ASP A 726 -23.65 5.75 -11.24
C ASP A 726 -24.41 4.68 -12.05
N ASN A 727 -25.43 5.11 -12.80
CA ASN A 727 -26.29 4.20 -13.57
C ASN A 727 -25.58 3.50 -14.74
N GLN A 728 -24.29 3.79 -14.99
CA GLN A 728 -23.44 3.14 -15.99
C GLN A 728 -22.37 2.24 -15.36
N HIS A 729 -22.46 1.93 -14.04
CA HIS A 729 -21.50 1.07 -13.32
C HIS A 729 -21.44 -0.38 -13.83
N TRP A 730 -22.55 -0.91 -14.38
CA TRP A 730 -22.60 -2.20 -15.09
C TRP A 730 -23.03 -2.00 -16.55
N HIS A 731 -22.51 -2.86 -17.42
CA HIS A 731 -22.83 -2.90 -18.85
C HIS A 731 -23.79 -4.05 -19.23
N THR A 732 -23.97 -5.05 -18.37
CA THR A 732 -25.02 -6.08 -18.53
C THR A 732 -26.21 -5.87 -17.58
N PRO A 733 -27.42 -6.38 -17.88
CA PRO A 733 -28.53 -6.44 -16.94
C PRO A 733 -28.21 -7.31 -15.70
N PRO A 734 -28.85 -7.07 -14.53
CA PRO A 734 -29.63 -5.87 -14.20
C PRO A 734 -28.74 -4.63 -14.13
N PHE A 735 -29.26 -3.49 -14.61
CA PHE A 735 -28.59 -2.19 -14.55
C PHE A 735 -28.83 -1.49 -13.21
N TRP A 736 -27.94 -0.58 -12.83
CA TRP A 736 -28.13 0.24 -11.63
C TRP A 736 -29.08 1.43 -11.92
N THR A 737 -30.20 1.49 -11.21
CA THR A 737 -31.28 2.46 -11.47
C THR A 737 -31.42 3.56 -10.42
N LEU A 738 -31.02 3.30 -9.16
CA LEU A 738 -31.31 4.16 -8.00
C LEU A 738 -30.49 5.45 -7.91
N GLY A 739 -29.79 5.83 -8.97
CA GLY A 739 -29.03 7.08 -9.05
C GLY A 739 -27.61 6.99 -8.48
N PRO A 740 -26.80 8.05 -8.66
CA PRO A 740 -25.39 8.02 -8.30
C PRO A 740 -25.16 8.19 -6.79
N PHE A 741 -24.18 7.46 -6.25
CA PHE A 741 -23.72 7.56 -4.86
C PHE A 741 -22.20 7.46 -4.75
N CYS A 742 -21.66 7.66 -3.54
CA CYS A 742 -20.22 7.65 -3.27
C CYS A 742 -19.85 6.59 -2.23
N ALA A 743 -18.88 5.74 -2.54
CA ALA A 743 -18.29 4.78 -1.61
C ALA A 743 -16.83 5.14 -1.31
N CYS A 744 -16.44 5.17 -0.03
CA CYS A 744 -15.09 5.49 0.45
C CYS A 744 -14.56 4.36 1.35
N THR A 745 -14.08 3.25 0.78
CA THR A 745 -13.82 2.00 1.50
C THR A 745 -12.34 1.66 1.71
N SER A 746 -11.41 2.51 1.28
CA SER A 746 -9.97 2.21 1.33
C SER A 746 -9.13 3.48 1.45
N ALA A 747 -7.83 3.35 1.72
CA ALA A 747 -6.89 4.47 1.69
C ALA A 747 -5.45 4.03 1.39
N ASN A 748 -4.72 4.79 0.55
CA ASN A 748 -3.35 4.45 0.14
C ASN A 748 -2.30 4.58 1.27
N ASN A 749 -2.64 5.24 2.38
CA ASN A 749 -1.80 5.37 3.57
C ASN A 749 -2.13 4.34 4.66
N ASN A 750 -3.19 3.52 4.52
CA ASN A 750 -3.50 2.50 5.51
C ASN A 750 -2.44 1.40 5.45
N THR A 751 -1.55 1.43 6.43
CA THR A 751 -0.36 0.57 6.54
C THR A 751 -0.46 -0.18 7.86
N TYR A 752 -0.39 -1.50 7.81
CA TYR A 752 -0.51 -2.38 8.97
C TYR A 752 0.29 -3.66 8.76
N TRP A 753 0.59 -4.31 9.88
CA TRP A 753 1.15 -5.65 9.97
C TRP A 753 0.34 -6.42 10.99
N CYS A 754 -0.05 -7.65 10.67
CA CYS A 754 -0.82 -8.49 11.57
C CYS A 754 -0.22 -9.88 11.69
N LEU A 755 -0.26 -10.42 12.90
CA LEU A 755 0.04 -11.80 13.25
C LEU A 755 -1.29 -12.56 13.29
N ARG A 756 -1.48 -13.50 12.38
CA ARG A 756 -2.62 -14.42 12.36
C ARG A 756 -2.11 -15.81 12.77
N THR A 757 -2.69 -16.36 13.83
CA THR A 757 -2.27 -17.64 14.43
C THR A 757 -3.45 -18.59 14.53
N ILE A 758 -3.24 -19.85 14.10
CA ILE A 758 -4.18 -20.96 14.17
C ILE A 758 -3.41 -22.22 14.59
N ASN A 759 -3.68 -22.72 15.79
CA ASN A 759 -3.27 -24.04 16.27
C ASN A 759 -4.36 -24.66 17.17
N GLU A 760 -4.07 -25.82 17.76
CA GLU A 760 -4.98 -26.59 18.65
C GLU A 760 -5.53 -25.80 19.85
N THR A 761 -4.94 -24.66 20.20
CA THR A 761 -5.26 -23.90 21.43
C THR A 761 -5.54 -22.42 21.20
N HIS A 762 -5.20 -21.87 20.02
CA HIS A 762 -5.26 -20.45 19.72
C HIS A 762 -5.72 -20.22 18.28
N ASN A 763 -6.74 -19.38 18.08
CA ASN A 763 -7.24 -18.95 16.77
C ASN A 763 -7.48 -17.44 16.77
N PHE A 764 -6.41 -16.64 16.69
CA PHE A 764 -6.50 -15.17 16.83
C PHE A 764 -5.90 -14.40 15.64
N LEU A 765 -6.26 -13.11 15.57
CA LEU A 765 -5.64 -12.07 14.74
C LEU A 765 -5.22 -10.90 15.64
N PHE A 766 -3.93 -10.56 15.63
CA PHE A 766 -3.37 -9.36 16.26
C PHE A 766 -2.83 -8.42 15.20
N CYS A 767 -3.19 -7.13 15.21
CA CYS A 767 -2.79 -6.15 14.20
C CYS A 767 -2.18 -4.88 14.79
N GLU A 768 -1.06 -4.44 14.21
CA GLU A 768 -0.44 -3.14 14.46
C GLU A 768 -0.54 -2.23 13.24
N PHE A 769 -1.21 -1.09 13.42
CA PHE A 769 -1.33 -0.06 12.40
C PHE A 769 -0.19 0.96 12.54
N ALA A 770 0.29 1.49 11.42
CA ALA A 770 1.34 2.53 11.39
C ALA A 770 0.96 3.86 12.09
N THR A 771 -0.28 3.98 12.57
CA THR A 771 -0.76 5.06 13.46
C THR A 771 -0.46 4.80 14.95
N GLY A 772 0.11 3.64 15.30
CA GLY A 772 0.23 3.18 16.69
C GLY A 772 -1.09 2.69 17.28
N PHE A 773 -2.05 2.27 16.43
CA PHE A 773 -3.29 1.65 16.88
C PHE A 773 -3.17 0.12 16.83
N LEU A 774 -3.83 -0.56 17.78
CA LEU A 774 -3.76 -2.00 17.98
C LEU A 774 -5.16 -2.61 17.88
N GLU A 775 -5.28 -3.73 17.17
CA GLU A 775 -6.49 -4.57 17.16
C GLU A 775 -6.13 -6.00 17.59
N PHE A 776 -7.00 -6.64 18.37
CA PHE A 776 -6.92 -8.06 18.69
C PHE A 776 -8.32 -8.69 18.63
N PHE A 777 -8.41 -9.85 17.98
CA PHE A 777 -9.63 -10.65 17.88
C PHE A 777 -9.29 -12.11 18.14
N ASP A 778 -10.04 -12.78 19.01
CA ASP A 778 -10.05 -14.24 19.12
C ASP A 778 -11.22 -14.79 18.29
N LEU A 779 -10.92 -15.46 17.19
CA LEU A 779 -11.90 -15.97 16.24
C LEU A 779 -12.52 -17.30 16.70
N SER A 780 -12.09 -17.83 17.86
CA SER A 780 -12.79 -18.92 18.57
C SER A 780 -14.10 -18.42 19.20
N THR A 781 -14.16 -17.14 19.57
CA THR A 781 -15.28 -16.51 20.29
C THR A 781 -15.95 -15.40 19.49
N ASP A 782 -15.19 -14.66 18.68
CA ASP A 782 -15.66 -13.61 17.77
C ASP A 782 -15.21 -13.87 16.31
N PRO A 783 -15.79 -14.87 15.63
CA PRO A 783 -15.42 -15.22 14.25
C PRO A 783 -15.74 -14.12 13.22
N TYR A 784 -16.60 -13.15 13.57
CA TYR A 784 -16.95 -12.01 12.72
C TYR A 784 -16.19 -10.72 13.07
N GLN A 785 -15.28 -10.77 14.05
CA GLN A 785 -14.33 -9.72 14.43
C GLN A 785 -15.01 -8.40 14.86
N LEU A 786 -16.19 -8.54 15.47
CA LEU A 786 -17.09 -7.48 15.92
C LEU A 786 -16.51 -6.64 17.05
N ILE A 787 -15.67 -7.18 17.95
CA ILE A 787 -15.21 -6.50 19.17
C ILE A 787 -13.68 -6.58 19.28
N ASN A 788 -13.00 -5.43 19.26
CA ASN A 788 -11.55 -5.37 19.52
C ASN A 788 -11.24 -5.68 21.00
N ALA A 789 -10.80 -6.90 21.27
CA ALA A 789 -10.45 -7.41 22.59
C ALA A 789 -9.04 -7.02 23.09
N VAL A 790 -8.32 -6.11 22.41
CA VAL A 790 -6.95 -5.71 22.82
C VAL A 790 -6.86 -5.16 24.25
N GLY A 791 -7.96 -4.63 24.79
CA GLY A 791 -8.05 -4.13 26.16
C GLY A 791 -8.17 -5.19 27.26
N SER A 792 -8.50 -6.45 26.93
CA SER A 792 -8.56 -7.56 27.91
C SER A 792 -7.27 -8.37 28.01
N LEU A 793 -6.32 -8.18 27.09
CA LEU A 793 -5.02 -8.83 27.11
C LEU A 793 -4.08 -8.21 28.15
N ASP A 794 -3.35 -9.06 28.88
CA ASP A 794 -2.23 -8.57 29.69
C ASP A 794 -1.08 -8.05 28.81
N ARG A 795 -0.34 -7.10 29.36
CA ARG A 795 0.79 -6.43 28.73
C ARG A 795 1.96 -7.37 28.44
N THR A 796 2.12 -8.45 29.21
CA THR A 796 3.14 -9.48 28.88
C THR A 796 2.79 -10.18 27.56
N VAL A 797 1.51 -10.51 27.35
CA VAL A 797 1.01 -11.11 26.10
C VAL A 797 1.12 -10.12 24.94
N LEU A 798 0.68 -8.87 25.11
CA LEU A 798 0.80 -7.84 24.07
C LEU A 798 2.27 -7.62 23.64
N ASN A 799 3.21 -7.61 24.58
CA ASN A 799 4.64 -7.50 24.27
C ASN A 799 5.18 -8.75 23.53
N GLN A 800 4.69 -9.95 23.85
CA GLN A 800 5.07 -11.18 23.13
C GLN A 800 4.55 -11.19 21.69
N LEU A 801 3.29 -10.79 21.49
CA LEU A 801 2.67 -10.64 20.17
C LEU A 801 3.40 -9.59 19.31
N HIS A 802 3.78 -8.45 19.90
CA HIS A 802 4.61 -7.44 19.25
C HIS A 802 5.96 -8.02 18.77
N VAL A 803 6.68 -8.74 19.64
CA VAL A 803 7.97 -9.35 19.29
C VAL A 803 7.82 -10.37 18.16
N GLN A 804 6.84 -11.27 18.23
CA GLN A 804 6.58 -12.25 17.16
C GLN A 804 6.23 -11.60 15.82
N LEU A 805 5.40 -10.55 15.84
CA LEU A 805 5.06 -9.77 14.65
C LEU A 805 6.29 -9.08 14.05
N MET A 806 7.17 -8.53 14.89
CA MET A 806 8.40 -7.85 14.47
C MET A 806 9.45 -8.83 13.91
N GLU A 807 9.53 -10.05 14.45
CA GLU A 807 10.35 -11.15 13.89
C GLU A 807 9.87 -11.52 12.47
N LEU A 808 8.56 -11.76 12.28
CA LEU A 808 8.00 -12.08 10.97
C LEU A 808 8.13 -10.92 9.96
N ARG A 809 7.98 -9.66 10.40
CA ARG A 809 8.13 -8.47 9.55
C ARG A 809 9.57 -8.23 9.07
N GLY A 810 10.55 -8.91 9.65
CA GLY A 810 11.96 -8.88 9.23
C GLY A 810 12.44 -10.13 8.50
N CYS A 811 11.59 -11.14 8.34
CA CYS A 811 12.01 -12.49 7.96
C CYS A 811 12.50 -12.59 6.50
N ARG A 812 13.49 -13.46 6.23
CA ARG A 812 13.96 -13.75 4.87
C ARG A 812 14.25 -15.22 4.65
N GLY A 813 13.64 -15.77 3.60
CA GLY A 813 13.73 -17.17 3.25
C GLY A 813 12.93 -18.06 4.21
N HIS A 814 12.55 -19.23 3.72
CA HIS A 814 11.67 -20.15 4.43
C HIS A 814 12.16 -20.56 5.84
N LYS A 815 13.47 -20.47 6.11
CA LYS A 815 14.06 -20.77 7.43
C LYS A 815 13.78 -19.72 8.50
N GLN A 816 13.52 -18.48 8.12
CA GLN A 816 13.18 -17.39 9.05
C GLN A 816 11.67 -17.13 9.05
N CYS A 817 11.05 -17.16 7.87
CA CYS A 817 9.63 -16.87 7.69
C CYS A 817 8.66 -17.99 8.12
N ASN A 818 9.19 -19.08 8.67
CA ASN A 818 8.41 -20.19 9.21
C ASN A 818 9.01 -20.56 10.58
N PRO A 819 8.74 -19.77 11.63
CA PRO A 819 9.22 -20.07 12.99
C PRO A 819 8.77 -21.46 13.42
N ARG A 820 9.64 -22.20 14.10
CA ARG A 820 9.28 -23.51 14.66
C ARG A 820 8.33 -23.34 15.83
N THR A 821 7.35 -24.23 15.94
CA THR A 821 6.54 -24.40 17.13
C THR A 821 7.43 -24.80 18.32
N ARG A 822 7.77 -23.83 19.19
CA ARG A 822 8.72 -23.98 20.32
C ARG A 822 8.36 -25.08 21.34
N SER A 823 7.17 -25.67 21.25
CA SER A 823 6.68 -26.72 22.15
C SER A 823 7.32 -28.09 21.92
N VAL A 824 7.67 -28.45 20.68
CA VAL A 824 7.89 -29.86 20.29
C VAL A 824 9.33 -30.36 20.56
N GLU A 825 10.33 -29.49 20.54
CA GLU A 825 11.75 -29.90 20.64
C GLU A 825 12.18 -30.33 22.07
N LEU A 826 11.34 -30.10 23.08
CA LEU A 826 11.60 -30.54 24.46
C LEU A 826 11.45 -32.06 24.69
N ALA A 827 10.93 -32.80 23.70
CA ALA A 827 10.59 -34.21 23.83
C ALA A 827 11.60 -35.21 23.20
N GLY A 828 12.69 -34.77 22.58
CA GLY A 828 13.54 -35.69 21.79
C GLY A 828 15.02 -35.31 21.62
N GLY A 829 15.89 -35.93 22.42
CA GLY A 829 17.32 -36.10 22.11
C GLY A 829 18.26 -34.96 22.52
N ARG A 830 19.13 -35.20 23.52
CA ARG A 830 20.18 -34.26 23.94
C ARG A 830 21.42 -34.35 23.04
N ALA A 831 21.92 -33.19 22.59
CA ALA A 831 23.34 -32.96 22.30
C ALA A 831 23.67 -31.49 22.64
N HIS A 832 24.71 -31.26 23.45
CA HIS A 832 24.95 -30.01 24.20
C HIS A 832 25.04 -28.73 23.35
N GLY A 833 24.42 -27.64 23.83
CA GLY A 833 24.44 -26.32 23.16
C GLY A 833 24.14 -25.08 24.04
N SER A 834 24.05 -25.23 25.37
CA SER A 834 23.94 -24.15 26.38
C SER A 834 22.89 -23.04 26.17
N PHE A 835 21.74 -23.15 26.83
CA PHE A 835 21.30 -22.15 27.83
C PHE A 835 20.23 -22.76 28.73
N ASP A 836 20.37 -22.60 30.04
CA ASP A 836 19.49 -23.21 31.05
C ASP A 836 19.01 -22.14 32.05
N ASN A 837 17.99 -22.47 32.84
CA ASN A 837 17.11 -21.57 33.63
C ASN A 837 16.10 -20.77 32.77
N TYR A 838 14.83 -20.63 33.14
CA TYR A 838 14.17 -20.93 34.43
C TYR A 838 13.05 -21.96 34.29
N ARG A 839 12.89 -22.82 35.30
CA ARG A 839 11.70 -23.69 35.48
C ARG A 839 10.79 -23.16 36.58
N LEU A 840 9.49 -23.35 36.39
CA LEU A 840 8.47 -23.25 37.43
C LEU A 840 8.74 -24.27 38.55
N PHE A 841 8.53 -23.85 39.80
CA PHE A 841 8.48 -24.74 40.96
C PHE A 841 7.04 -24.85 41.45
N GLU A 842 6.54 -26.07 41.67
CA GLU A 842 5.28 -26.29 42.38
C GLU A 842 5.35 -27.53 43.29
N ARG A 843 4.62 -27.48 44.42
CA ARG A 843 4.26 -28.56 45.37
C ARG A 843 5.39 -29.20 46.21
N ARG A 844 5.30 -29.00 47.53
CA ARG A 844 5.01 -30.08 48.52
C ARG A 844 4.54 -29.53 49.88
N LYS A 845 4.22 -30.42 50.83
CA LYS A 845 3.31 -30.25 51.98
C LYS A 845 3.81 -29.33 53.11
N TRP A 846 2.87 -28.84 53.92
CA TRP A 846 3.05 -28.02 55.14
C TRP A 846 3.58 -28.79 56.37
N PRO A 847 4.38 -28.11 57.22
CA PRO A 847 4.32 -28.18 58.69
C PRO A 847 3.69 -26.90 59.31
N LYS A 848 3.50 -26.83 60.64
CA LYS A 848 2.88 -25.70 61.38
C LYS A 848 3.86 -24.94 62.30
N VAL A 849 3.53 -23.66 62.59
CA VAL A 849 4.11 -22.72 63.61
C VAL A 849 5.63 -22.39 63.47
N LYS A 850 6.18 -21.21 63.82
CA LYS A 850 5.70 -19.97 64.51
C LYS A 850 6.03 -18.68 63.71
N ARG A 851 5.39 -17.54 64.06
CA ARG A 851 5.80 -16.17 63.64
C ARG A 851 7.01 -15.66 64.45
N PRO A 852 7.80 -14.71 63.92
CA PRO A 852 7.64 -13.30 64.34
C PRO A 852 7.66 -12.27 63.18
N SER A 853 7.61 -10.97 63.53
CA SER A 853 7.64 -9.76 62.68
C SER A 853 8.86 -9.66 61.74
N SER A 854 8.84 -8.96 60.60
CA SER A 854 8.31 -7.61 60.36
C SER A 854 7.82 -7.33 58.92
N SER A 855 7.19 -6.17 58.69
CA SER A 855 6.49 -5.81 57.44
C SER A 855 7.30 -4.97 56.45
N ARG A 856 7.21 -5.32 55.15
CA ARG A 856 7.18 -4.35 54.03
C ARG A 856 6.65 -4.98 52.74
N THR A 857 5.38 -4.75 52.45
CA THR A 857 4.75 -5.03 51.15
C THR A 857 5.14 -3.96 50.12
N LEU A 858 5.35 -4.37 48.87
CA LEU A 858 5.37 -3.45 47.73
C LEU A 858 3.95 -3.33 47.17
N GLY A 859 3.46 -2.09 47.06
CA GLY A 859 2.08 -1.78 46.64
C GLY A 859 1.86 -1.75 45.12
N PRO A 860 0.59 -1.61 44.68
CA PRO A 860 0.19 -1.72 43.28
C PRO A 860 0.41 -0.42 42.47
N ILE A 861 0.38 -0.53 41.15
CA ILE A 861 0.45 0.62 40.21
C ILE A 861 -0.49 0.41 39.01
N TRP A 862 -1.81 0.20 39.21
CA TRP A 862 -2.84 0.35 38.16
C TRP A 862 -4.19 0.87 38.69
N ASP A 863 -4.16 1.87 39.57
CA ASP A 863 -5.35 2.69 39.85
C ASP A 863 -5.49 3.81 38.80
N GLY A 864 -6.72 4.07 38.31
CA GLY A 864 -7.00 5.26 37.51
C GLY A 864 -7.83 5.11 36.22
N TRP A 865 -8.66 4.09 36.07
CA TRP A 865 -9.77 4.09 35.10
C TRP A 865 -11.09 3.74 35.80
N LYS A 866 -12.14 4.53 35.53
CA LYS A 866 -13.52 4.36 36.01
C LYS A 866 -14.47 4.99 34.97
N GLY A 867 -15.55 4.30 34.66
CA GLY A 867 -16.58 4.76 33.71
C GLY A 867 -16.17 4.53 32.27
#